data_AF-A0A843RQ63-F1
#
_entry.id   AF-A0A843RQ63-F1
#
_cell.length_a   1.000
_cell.length_b   1.000
_cell.length_c   1.000
_cell.angle_alpha   90.00
_cell.angle_beta   90.00
_cell.angle_gamma   90.00
#
_symmetry.space_group_name_H-M   'P 1'
#
loop_
_entity.id
_entity.type
_entity.pdbx_description
1 polymer ?
#
loop_
_entity_poly.entity_id
_entity_poly.type
_entity_poly.pdbx_seq_one_letter_code
_entity_poly.pdbx_strand_id
1 'polypeptide(L)'
;MSDTLTSETKFLQDLWEDEQAAALEDRPLELLRYRSNLLGADLRITNFGGGNTSSKFQLPDPVSGKPERVLAVKGSGGDLRSIGASGFAILSLDRLESLISRYRGEAHEDEMVAYYPLCAFGENRVAASIDTPLHAFLPFPHVDHLHPDWAIALAASANGERKLAAFNERYGRRIVWVPWQRPGFELALMLRRAVEEHPGCDGIVLGSHGLFTWGDSQRDCYWNSIKTIDQMGELIQDHARRSERPMFGGPAVTAASDRESLRAAVLPYLRGLVSSTRRVIAHDDDSDDALTFASSQWAAELCQMGTSCPDHFLRTRICPLFIPWNPAEEELPALKARILERLERYREDYVSYYRSFAQPDSPALRDSNPSVVVIAGLGVFGFGKSKREARITTEFFLNAIHVMAGANALEAHAGTEDTAALKGRPARHLPQARHADQASEFKSFHNYVALPRSEAFRIEYWALEEAKLQRMPPERELSRKVALVLGGASGIGREVALQIASRGGHLVIADRDAASAEAAARETAALSSGEMVAAVPLDLASRETIASALRQAVLRFGGFDIVVNTAAIYPTPDPDANVEEVWSRALQINVTSNYVLAEEAAKVLKEQGLPATMVLTSSANAIVPKRGSEAYDVSKAAINHLIRELAIGLGPLIRVNGIAPATVIEGSAMFPRDRVIVALKKYGIAHTEDESTESLRGKLAAFYARRTITHQPILPRDCANAICWLAGDDSAKTTGHVIPVDGGLPEAFLR
;
A
#
# COMPACT_ATOMS: atom_id res chain seq x y z
N MET A 1 -1.44 48.80 -20.49
CA MET A 1 -0.64 48.57 -19.27
C MET A 1 -0.35 47.09 -19.24
N SER A 2 0.89 46.71 -19.52
CA SER A 2 1.33 45.32 -19.63
C SER A 2 1.62 44.78 -18.23
N ASP A 3 0.74 43.94 -17.72
CA ASP A 3 1.04 43.14 -16.54
C ASP A 3 1.87 41.93 -16.99
N THR A 4 3.07 41.86 -16.45
CA THR A 4 4.08 40.81 -16.61
C THR A 4 3.48 39.42 -16.36
N LEU A 5 3.41 38.59 -17.41
CA LEU A 5 3.38 37.13 -17.28
C LEU A 5 4.64 36.74 -16.49
N THR A 6 4.49 36.40 -15.22
CA THR A 6 5.60 36.05 -14.35
C THR A 6 6.31 34.80 -14.90
N SER A 7 7.63 34.86 -14.99
CA SER A 7 8.48 33.72 -15.33
C SER A 7 8.36 32.58 -14.32
N GLU A 8 7.76 32.79 -13.15
CA GLU A 8 7.67 31.83 -12.06
C GLU A 8 6.34 31.04 -12.03
N THR A 9 6.37 29.82 -11.52
CA THR A 9 5.19 29.00 -11.19
C THR A 9 4.53 29.49 -9.90
N LYS A 10 3.23 29.25 -9.74
CA LYS A 10 2.43 29.75 -8.61
C LYS A 10 2.25 28.74 -7.47
N PHE A 11 2.10 27.45 -7.80
CA PHE A 11 1.83 26.36 -6.86
C PHE A 11 2.91 25.28 -6.88
N LEU A 12 3.46 24.98 -8.05
CA LEU A 12 4.55 24.02 -8.21
C LEU A 12 5.90 24.72 -8.02
N GLN A 13 6.90 23.97 -7.58
CA GLN A 13 8.26 24.45 -7.43
C GLN A 13 9.14 23.94 -8.57
N ASP A 14 10.03 24.80 -9.07
CA ASP A 14 11.13 24.41 -9.94
C ASP A 14 12.23 23.79 -9.08
N LEU A 15 12.40 22.48 -9.17
CA LEU A 15 13.41 21.71 -8.43
C LEU A 15 14.67 21.46 -9.27
N TRP A 16 14.77 22.06 -10.45
CA TRP A 16 15.90 21.87 -11.35
C TRP A 16 17.13 22.67 -10.87
N GLU A 17 18.27 21.99 -10.77
CA GLU A 17 19.56 22.59 -10.43
C GLU A 17 20.50 22.51 -11.64
N ASP A 18 20.85 23.67 -12.21
CA ASP A 18 21.66 23.74 -13.43
C ASP A 18 23.06 23.14 -13.25
N GLU A 19 23.67 23.30 -12.07
CA GLU A 19 25.00 22.74 -11.77
C GLU A 19 24.98 21.21 -11.77
N GLN A 20 23.94 20.61 -11.18
CA GLN A 20 23.76 19.16 -11.16
C GLN A 20 23.45 18.62 -12.57
N ALA A 21 22.63 19.34 -13.35
CA ALA A 21 22.32 18.97 -14.72
C ALA A 21 23.55 19.02 -15.64
N ALA A 22 24.37 20.08 -15.53
CA ALA A 22 25.62 20.23 -16.28
C ALA A 22 26.59 19.07 -16.00
N ALA A 23 26.69 18.60 -14.76
CA ALA A 23 27.51 17.44 -14.41
C ALA A 23 27.04 16.11 -15.04
N LEU A 24 25.83 16.06 -15.61
CA LEU A 24 25.21 14.90 -16.24
C LEU A 24 25.07 15.03 -17.76
N GLU A 25 25.50 16.13 -18.38
CA GLU A 25 25.23 16.45 -19.80
C GLU A 25 25.75 15.36 -20.77
N ASP A 26 26.96 14.85 -20.54
CA ASP A 26 27.57 13.76 -21.32
C ASP A 26 26.96 12.37 -21.03
N ARG A 27 25.98 12.28 -20.11
CA ARG A 27 25.35 11.04 -19.66
C ARG A 27 23.83 11.14 -19.82
N PRO A 28 23.31 11.04 -21.06
CA PRO A 28 21.90 11.35 -21.37
C PRO A 28 20.89 10.50 -20.60
N LEU A 29 21.21 9.24 -20.29
CA LEU A 29 20.37 8.36 -19.47
C LEU A 29 20.31 8.83 -18.01
N GLU A 30 21.42 9.30 -17.45
CA GLU A 30 21.47 9.81 -16.08
C GLU A 30 20.76 11.17 -15.97
N LEU A 31 20.87 12.01 -17.01
CA LEU A 31 20.12 13.26 -17.07
C LEU A 31 18.60 13.02 -17.22
N LEU A 32 18.18 11.98 -17.94
CA LEU A 32 16.77 11.54 -17.99
C LEU A 32 16.31 11.05 -16.61
N ARG A 33 17.14 10.25 -15.93
CA ARG A 33 16.88 9.81 -14.55
C ARG A 33 16.69 11.01 -13.62
N TYR A 34 17.57 12.01 -13.72
CA TYR A 34 17.47 13.25 -12.94
C TYR A 34 16.14 13.96 -13.16
N ARG A 35 15.77 14.26 -14.42
CA ARG A 35 14.46 14.85 -14.77
C ARG A 35 13.29 14.05 -14.20
N SER A 36 13.35 12.72 -14.34
CA SER A 36 12.31 11.79 -13.86
C SER A 36 12.12 11.88 -12.35
N ASN A 37 13.22 11.90 -11.58
CA ASN A 37 13.17 12.00 -10.14
C ASN A 37 12.61 13.35 -9.67
N LEU A 38 12.94 14.45 -10.35
CA LEU A 38 12.38 15.77 -10.04
C LEU A 38 10.87 15.81 -10.28
N LEU A 39 10.39 15.29 -11.42
CA LEU A 39 8.96 15.21 -11.72
C LEU A 39 8.22 14.30 -10.75
N GLY A 40 8.83 13.19 -10.34
CA GLY A 40 8.26 12.26 -9.36
C GLY A 40 8.34 12.73 -7.90
N ALA A 41 9.06 13.82 -7.60
CA ALA A 41 9.20 14.32 -6.23
C ALA A 41 7.92 14.98 -5.69
N ASP A 42 7.08 15.53 -6.58
CA ASP A 42 5.82 16.19 -6.25
C ASP A 42 4.63 15.39 -6.80
N LEU A 43 3.83 14.81 -5.89
CA LEU A 43 2.68 13.98 -6.27
C LEU A 43 1.56 14.75 -6.98
N ARG A 44 1.59 16.09 -6.96
CA ARG A 44 0.68 16.93 -7.77
C ARG A 44 1.01 16.89 -9.26
N ILE A 45 2.24 16.49 -9.62
CA ILE A 45 2.72 16.37 -10.99
C ILE A 45 2.42 14.97 -11.55
N THR A 46 2.65 13.92 -10.75
CA THR A 46 2.42 12.55 -11.17
C THR A 46 2.16 11.61 -9.98
N ASN A 47 1.21 10.69 -10.17
CA ASN A 47 0.78 9.75 -9.14
C ASN A 47 1.82 8.65 -8.91
N PHE A 48 1.71 7.95 -7.77
CA PHE A 48 2.66 6.91 -7.38
C PHE A 48 2.74 5.76 -8.41
N GLY A 49 3.89 5.59 -9.07
CA GLY A 49 4.07 4.58 -10.12
C GLY A 49 3.41 4.89 -11.47
N GLY A 50 2.71 6.03 -11.57
CA GLY A 50 2.12 6.56 -12.80
C GLY A 50 3.12 7.39 -13.61
N GLY A 51 2.70 7.81 -14.80
CA GLY A 51 3.49 8.63 -15.73
C GLY A 51 4.68 7.92 -16.38
N ASN A 52 5.15 8.48 -17.50
CA ASN A 52 6.28 8.01 -18.27
C ASN A 52 7.12 9.19 -18.76
N THR A 53 8.43 9.11 -18.56
CA THR A 53 9.41 10.05 -19.12
C THR A 53 10.25 9.33 -20.16
N SER A 54 10.73 10.08 -21.15
CA SER A 54 11.58 9.50 -22.20
C SER A 54 12.58 10.51 -22.78
N SER A 55 13.66 9.96 -23.32
CA SER A 55 14.65 10.67 -24.12
C SER A 55 15.07 9.82 -25.33
N LYS A 56 15.22 10.48 -26.48
CA LYS A 56 15.77 9.92 -27.71
C LYS A 56 17.21 10.43 -27.88
N PHE A 57 18.15 9.52 -28.09
CA PHE A 57 19.56 9.86 -28.30
C PHE A 57 20.27 8.74 -29.07
N GLN A 58 21.56 8.89 -29.36
CA GLN A 58 22.35 7.86 -30.03
C GLN A 58 23.20 7.07 -29.04
N LEU A 59 23.28 5.76 -29.25
CA LEU A 59 24.23 4.88 -28.58
C LEU A 59 24.98 4.04 -29.63
N PRO A 60 26.25 3.66 -29.39
CA PRO A 60 26.93 2.70 -30.25
C PRO A 60 26.28 1.32 -30.08
N ASP A 61 25.81 0.74 -31.19
CA ASP A 61 25.26 -0.62 -31.20
C ASP A 61 26.31 -1.61 -30.65
N PRO A 62 25.99 -2.43 -29.64
CA PRO A 62 26.97 -3.31 -29.00
C PRO A 62 27.61 -4.34 -29.92
N VAL A 63 26.97 -4.65 -31.06
CA VAL A 63 27.45 -5.64 -32.02
C VAL A 63 28.29 -4.99 -33.11
N SER A 64 27.77 -3.94 -33.76
CA SER A 64 28.38 -3.32 -34.93
C SER A 64 29.25 -2.10 -34.60
N GLY A 65 29.12 -1.53 -33.40
CA GLY A 65 29.79 -0.29 -32.99
C GLY A 65 29.29 0.98 -33.69
N LYS A 66 28.29 0.87 -34.58
CA LYS A 66 27.73 2.02 -35.30
C LYS A 66 26.76 2.79 -34.41
N PRO A 67 26.68 4.13 -34.54
CA PRO A 67 25.65 4.91 -33.87
C PRO A 67 24.25 4.44 -34.30
N GLU A 68 23.41 4.12 -33.31
CA GLU A 68 22.01 3.75 -33.49
C GLU A 68 21.12 4.69 -32.67
N ARG A 69 19.98 5.09 -33.24
CA ARG A 69 18.97 5.89 -32.53
C ARG A 69 18.26 4.99 -31.51
N VAL A 70 18.27 5.41 -30.26
CA VAL A 70 17.59 4.70 -29.17
C VAL A 70 16.54 5.58 -28.50
N LEU A 71 15.50 4.94 -27.99
CA LEU A 71 14.55 5.49 -27.05
C LEU A 71 14.84 4.90 -25.67
N ALA A 72 15.16 5.74 -24.70
CA ALA A 72 15.07 5.37 -23.29
C ALA A 72 13.73 5.87 -22.75
N VAL A 73 12.91 4.97 -22.21
CA VAL A 73 11.60 5.28 -21.64
C VAL A 73 11.42 4.57 -20.31
N LYS A 74 10.70 5.18 -19.36
CA LYS A 74 10.40 4.55 -18.07
C LYS A 74 9.83 3.13 -18.28
N GLY A 75 10.46 2.13 -17.67
CA GLY A 75 10.01 0.74 -17.72
C GLY A 75 8.67 0.54 -17.03
N SER A 76 7.96 -0.54 -17.41
CA SER A 76 6.68 -0.90 -16.82
C SER A 76 6.79 -1.13 -15.30
N GLY A 77 5.93 -0.48 -14.52
CA GLY A 77 5.85 -0.64 -13.06
C GLY A 77 6.88 0.15 -12.24
N GLY A 78 7.75 0.95 -12.89
CA GLY A 78 8.68 1.84 -12.21
C GLY A 78 8.02 3.10 -11.64
N ASP A 79 8.53 3.58 -10.52
CA ASP A 79 8.15 4.85 -9.87
C ASP A 79 9.16 5.95 -10.25
N LEU A 80 8.68 7.03 -10.89
CA LEU A 80 9.53 8.12 -11.36
C LEU A 80 10.34 8.77 -10.24
N ARG A 81 9.82 8.82 -9.00
CA ARG A 81 10.51 9.44 -7.87
C ARG A 81 11.83 8.75 -7.52
N SER A 82 11.86 7.43 -7.68
CA SER A 82 12.93 6.56 -7.18
C SER A 82 13.60 5.74 -8.29
N ILE A 83 13.32 6.06 -9.55
CA ILE A 83 13.81 5.28 -10.68
C ILE A 83 15.33 5.41 -10.81
N GLY A 84 16.00 4.26 -10.90
CA GLY A 84 17.41 4.18 -11.29
C GLY A 84 17.59 4.08 -12.80
N ALA A 85 18.81 4.23 -13.30
CA ALA A 85 19.13 4.06 -14.73
C ALA A 85 18.71 2.66 -15.25
N SER A 86 18.82 1.62 -14.42
CA SER A 86 18.37 0.26 -14.71
C SER A 86 16.85 0.10 -14.79
N GLY A 87 16.07 1.15 -14.48
CA GLY A 87 14.61 1.16 -14.58
C GLY A 87 14.09 1.62 -15.94
N PHE A 88 14.96 2.04 -16.86
CA PHE A 88 14.57 2.45 -18.21
C PHE A 88 14.64 1.29 -19.21
N ALA A 89 13.56 1.10 -19.97
CA ALA A 89 13.57 0.28 -21.16
C ALA A 89 14.27 1.06 -22.28
N ILE A 90 15.32 0.48 -22.85
CA ILE A 90 16.09 1.08 -23.94
C ILE A 90 15.83 0.25 -25.20
N LEU A 91 15.27 0.90 -26.22
CA LEU A 91 14.83 0.26 -27.45
C LEU A 91 15.44 0.95 -28.68
N SER A 92 15.71 0.17 -29.72
CA SER A 92 16.04 0.66 -31.05
C SER A 92 14.85 1.43 -31.60
N LEU A 93 15.03 2.73 -31.82
CA LEU A 93 13.96 3.61 -32.26
C LEU A 93 13.55 3.28 -33.70
N ASP A 94 14.51 2.98 -34.57
CA ASP A 94 14.24 2.61 -35.97
C ASP A 94 13.43 1.30 -36.06
N ARG A 95 13.74 0.31 -35.20
CA ARG A 95 12.94 -0.92 -35.12
C ARG A 95 11.53 -0.64 -34.59
N LEU A 96 11.38 0.20 -33.56
CA LEU A 96 10.06 0.58 -33.04
C LEU A 96 9.22 1.31 -34.10
N GLU A 97 9.80 2.28 -34.80
CA GLU A 97 9.14 3.01 -35.89
C GLU A 97 8.74 2.06 -37.03
N SER A 98 9.55 1.04 -37.33
CA SER A 98 9.22 0.04 -38.37
C SER A 98 7.95 -0.77 -38.06
N LEU A 99 7.58 -0.90 -36.78
CA LEU A 99 6.36 -1.60 -36.36
C LEU A 99 5.08 -0.93 -36.88
N ILE A 100 5.14 0.35 -37.28
CA ILE A 100 4.00 1.06 -37.89
C ILE A 100 3.51 0.31 -39.14
N SER A 101 4.44 -0.23 -39.94
CA SER A 101 4.11 -1.03 -41.14
C SER A 101 3.46 -2.38 -40.85
N ARG A 102 3.55 -2.86 -39.60
CA ARG A 102 2.98 -4.13 -39.13
C ARG A 102 1.60 -3.96 -38.50
N TYR A 103 1.25 -2.74 -38.09
CA TYR A 103 0.01 -2.46 -37.40
C TYR A 103 -1.19 -2.58 -38.34
N ARG A 104 -2.17 -3.39 -37.95
CA ARG A 104 -3.35 -3.73 -38.78
C ARG A 104 -4.64 -3.01 -38.35
N GLY A 105 -4.55 -2.09 -37.39
CA GLY A 105 -5.68 -1.40 -36.78
C GLY A 105 -6.06 -1.93 -35.40
N GLU A 106 -7.01 -1.25 -34.77
CA GLU A 106 -7.33 -1.36 -33.33
C GLU A 106 -7.75 -2.77 -32.91
N ALA A 107 -8.44 -3.51 -33.78
CA ALA A 107 -8.85 -4.89 -33.52
C ALA A 107 -7.67 -5.86 -33.32
N HIS A 108 -6.46 -5.47 -33.75
CA HIS A 108 -5.23 -6.26 -33.67
C HIS A 108 -4.16 -5.61 -32.77
N GLU A 109 -4.52 -4.59 -31.99
CA GLU A 109 -3.57 -3.78 -31.22
C GLU A 109 -2.78 -4.60 -30.18
N ASP A 110 -3.44 -5.55 -29.51
CA ASP A 110 -2.81 -6.36 -28.46
C ASP A 110 -1.65 -7.23 -29.00
N GLU A 111 -1.63 -7.54 -30.31
CA GLU A 111 -0.53 -8.25 -30.96
C GLU A 111 0.78 -7.44 -30.95
N MET A 112 0.70 -6.10 -30.90
CA MET A 112 1.85 -5.21 -31.02
C MET A 112 2.84 -5.38 -29.86
N VAL A 113 2.34 -5.76 -28.69
CA VAL A 113 3.15 -5.86 -27.47
C VAL A 113 4.18 -6.98 -27.55
N ALA A 114 3.86 -8.07 -28.25
CA ALA A 114 4.78 -9.18 -28.46
C ALA A 114 6.03 -8.77 -29.26
N TYR A 115 5.98 -7.65 -30.00
CA TYR A 115 7.11 -7.14 -30.76
C TYR A 115 8.05 -6.23 -29.94
N TYR A 116 7.62 -5.65 -28.82
CA TYR A 116 8.46 -4.73 -28.05
C TYR A 116 9.79 -5.35 -27.58
N PRO A 117 9.84 -6.61 -27.11
CA PRO A 117 11.12 -7.26 -26.76
C PRO A 117 12.07 -7.41 -27.96
N LEU A 118 11.56 -7.50 -29.19
CA LEU A 118 12.38 -7.59 -30.41
C LEU A 118 13.03 -6.25 -30.79
N CYS A 119 12.50 -5.16 -30.22
CA CYS A 119 13.04 -3.82 -30.37
C CYS A 119 14.02 -3.45 -29.25
N ALA A 120 14.28 -4.31 -28.27
CA ALA A 120 15.23 -4.03 -27.20
C ALA A 120 16.64 -3.72 -27.76
N PHE A 121 17.28 -2.70 -27.20
CA PHE A 121 18.64 -2.33 -27.56
C PHE A 121 19.65 -3.06 -26.67
N GLY A 122 20.62 -3.74 -27.29
CA GLY A 122 21.63 -4.53 -26.58
C GLY A 122 21.03 -5.62 -25.69
N GLU A 123 21.49 -5.68 -24.45
CA GLU A 123 21.02 -6.66 -23.46
C GLU A 123 19.93 -6.12 -22.52
N ASN A 124 19.29 -4.99 -22.84
CA ASN A 124 18.27 -4.41 -21.98
C ASN A 124 17.08 -5.37 -21.82
N ARG A 125 16.81 -5.81 -20.58
CA ARG A 125 15.70 -6.73 -20.25
C ARG A 125 14.54 -6.04 -19.54
N VAL A 126 14.59 -4.72 -19.42
CA VAL A 126 13.53 -3.96 -18.74
C VAL A 126 12.29 -4.02 -19.62
N ALA A 127 11.17 -4.46 -19.06
CA ALA A 127 9.91 -4.54 -19.79
C ALA A 127 9.46 -3.12 -20.18
N ALA A 128 9.29 -2.89 -21.48
CA ALA A 128 8.76 -1.65 -22.01
C ALA A 128 7.30 -1.42 -21.56
N SER A 129 6.94 -0.16 -21.28
CA SER A 129 5.55 0.22 -21.00
C SER A 129 4.69 0.03 -22.26
N ILE A 130 3.37 -0.14 -22.11
CA ILE A 130 2.47 -0.05 -23.26
C ILE A 130 2.59 1.32 -23.94
N ASP A 131 2.88 2.37 -23.17
CA ASP A 131 3.00 3.73 -23.68
C ASP A 131 4.26 3.99 -24.50
N THR A 132 5.13 2.99 -24.66
CA THR A 132 6.38 3.14 -25.42
C THR A 132 6.17 3.73 -26.82
N PRO A 133 5.16 3.32 -27.62
CA PRO A 133 4.90 3.96 -28.92
C PRO A 133 4.46 5.42 -28.81
N LEU A 134 3.75 5.81 -27.75
CA LEU A 134 3.31 7.20 -27.52
C LEU A 134 4.52 8.13 -27.37
N HIS A 135 5.64 7.62 -26.83
CA HIS A 135 6.91 8.34 -26.78
C HIS A 135 7.73 8.22 -28.07
N ALA A 136 7.73 7.03 -28.69
CA ALA A 136 8.55 6.75 -29.87
C ALA A 136 8.11 7.57 -31.10
N PHE A 137 6.80 7.68 -31.34
CA PHE A 137 6.26 8.23 -32.59
C PHE A 137 6.12 9.75 -32.60
N LEU A 138 6.32 10.40 -31.45
CA LEU A 138 6.45 11.84 -31.37
C LEU A 138 7.83 12.29 -31.86
N PRO A 139 7.96 13.37 -32.65
CA PRO A 139 9.22 13.77 -33.25
C PRO A 139 10.22 14.40 -32.24
N PHE A 140 9.81 14.62 -30.99
CA PHE A 140 10.59 15.40 -30.02
C PHE A 140 11.67 14.57 -29.31
N PRO A 141 12.87 15.14 -29.04
CA PRO A 141 13.94 14.44 -28.33
C PRO A 141 13.54 14.00 -26.93
N HIS A 142 12.77 14.84 -26.23
CA HIS A 142 12.34 14.59 -24.86
C HIS A 142 10.84 14.70 -24.75
N VAL A 143 10.21 13.68 -24.17
CA VAL A 143 8.76 13.62 -24.00
C VAL A 143 8.44 13.17 -22.58
N ASP A 144 7.55 13.90 -21.93
CA ASP A 144 6.94 13.56 -20.65
C ASP A 144 5.44 13.27 -20.85
N HIS A 145 4.99 12.17 -20.28
CA HIS A 145 3.58 11.83 -20.13
C HIS A 145 3.27 11.76 -18.64
N LEU A 146 2.47 12.70 -18.14
CA LEU A 146 2.21 12.87 -16.72
C LEU A 146 0.71 12.86 -16.43
N HIS A 147 0.38 12.51 -15.19
CA HIS A 147 -0.98 12.27 -14.73
C HIS A 147 -1.35 13.20 -13.55
N PRO A 148 -1.19 14.53 -13.68
CA PRO A 148 -1.51 15.46 -12.59
C PRO A 148 -3.02 15.65 -12.47
N ASP A 149 -3.52 15.71 -11.24
CA ASP A 149 -4.96 15.85 -10.95
C ASP A 149 -5.61 17.02 -11.71
N TRP A 150 -4.90 18.14 -11.88
CA TRP A 150 -5.42 19.31 -12.62
C TRP A 150 -5.58 19.07 -14.12
N ALA A 151 -4.64 18.40 -14.78
CA ALA A 151 -4.79 18.10 -16.20
C ALA A 151 -5.87 17.04 -16.40
N ILE A 152 -5.95 16.04 -15.52
CA ILE A 152 -6.98 15.00 -15.58
C ILE A 152 -8.36 15.61 -15.28
N ALA A 153 -8.48 16.55 -14.35
CA ALA A 153 -9.72 17.28 -14.09
C ALA A 153 -10.24 17.99 -15.35
N LEU A 154 -9.37 18.70 -16.08
CA LEU A 154 -9.72 19.31 -17.36
C LEU A 154 -10.08 18.25 -18.40
N ALA A 155 -9.31 17.18 -18.50
CA ALA A 155 -9.54 16.07 -19.43
C ALA A 155 -10.82 15.27 -19.15
N ALA A 156 -11.26 15.23 -17.89
CA ALA A 156 -12.47 14.56 -17.42
C ALA A 156 -13.67 15.52 -17.32
N SER A 157 -13.53 16.76 -17.82
CA SER A 157 -14.62 17.73 -17.84
C SER A 157 -15.51 17.56 -19.07
N ALA A 158 -16.83 17.61 -18.89
CA ALA A 158 -17.79 17.56 -20.00
C ALA A 158 -17.64 18.76 -20.96
N ASN A 159 -17.13 19.88 -20.45
CA ASN A 159 -16.75 21.06 -21.22
C ASN A 159 -15.22 21.19 -21.44
N GLY A 160 -14.45 20.12 -21.26
CA GLY A 160 -12.99 20.12 -21.21
C GLY A 160 -12.30 20.76 -22.43
N GLU A 161 -12.72 20.42 -23.65
CA GLU A 161 -12.17 20.99 -24.89
C GLU A 161 -12.31 22.53 -24.94
N ARG A 162 -13.46 23.06 -24.49
CA ARG A 162 -13.70 24.51 -24.42
C ARG A 162 -12.82 25.16 -23.35
N LYS A 163 -12.67 24.51 -22.19
CA LYS A 163 -11.79 25.01 -21.13
C LYS A 163 -10.32 24.94 -21.54
N LEU A 164 -9.92 23.97 -22.38
CA LEU A 164 -8.60 23.94 -22.98
C LEU A 164 -8.38 25.10 -23.97
N ALA A 165 -9.38 25.44 -24.76
CA ALA A 165 -9.30 26.61 -25.64
C ALA A 165 -9.11 27.91 -24.84
N ALA A 166 -9.89 28.10 -23.76
CA ALA A 166 -9.73 29.24 -22.85
C ALA A 166 -8.38 29.24 -22.13
N PHE A 167 -7.87 28.06 -21.76
CA PHE A 167 -6.51 27.90 -21.20
C PHE A 167 -5.44 28.38 -22.19
N ASN A 168 -5.51 27.90 -23.44
CA ASN A 168 -4.58 28.27 -24.49
C ASN A 168 -4.57 29.78 -24.75
N GLU A 169 -5.75 30.40 -24.82
CA GLU A 169 -5.90 31.85 -24.98
C GLU A 169 -5.30 32.62 -23.80
N ARG A 170 -5.66 32.24 -22.56
CA ARG A 170 -5.20 32.93 -21.34
C ARG A 170 -3.68 32.90 -21.17
N TYR A 171 -3.05 31.77 -21.46
CA TYR A 171 -1.64 31.55 -21.17
C TYR A 171 -0.73 31.58 -22.41
N GLY A 172 -1.29 31.88 -23.59
CA GLY A 172 -0.55 31.90 -24.85
C GLY A 172 0.05 30.53 -25.21
N ARG A 173 -0.66 29.45 -24.89
CA ARG A 173 -0.23 28.06 -25.12
C ARG A 173 -0.92 27.47 -26.35
N ARG A 174 -0.36 26.39 -26.89
CA ARG A 174 -0.92 25.58 -27.96
C ARG A 174 -0.99 24.12 -27.54
N ILE A 175 -1.86 23.82 -26.58
CA ILE A 175 -2.14 22.45 -26.15
C ILE A 175 -3.30 21.88 -26.97
N VAL A 176 -3.10 20.69 -27.56
CA VAL A 176 -4.08 20.05 -28.44
C VAL A 176 -4.93 19.04 -27.65
N TRP A 177 -6.24 18.98 -27.91
CA TRP A 177 -7.12 17.96 -27.36
C TRP A 177 -7.11 16.71 -28.25
N VAL A 178 -6.92 15.54 -27.65
CA VAL A 178 -7.11 14.24 -28.31
C VAL A 178 -8.16 13.46 -27.51
N PRO A 179 -9.22 12.93 -28.15
CA PRO A 179 -10.28 12.18 -27.45
C PRO A 179 -9.74 10.88 -26.85
N TRP A 180 -10.56 10.24 -26.00
CA TRP A 180 -10.20 8.98 -25.36
C TRP A 180 -9.87 7.91 -26.41
N GLN A 181 -8.73 7.26 -26.19
CA GLN A 181 -8.35 6.00 -26.81
C GLN A 181 -7.57 5.22 -25.76
N ARG A 182 -7.81 3.90 -25.68
CA ARG A 182 -7.03 3.02 -24.80
C ARG A 182 -5.52 3.21 -25.07
N PRO A 183 -4.67 3.29 -24.02
CA PRO A 183 -3.24 3.43 -24.22
C PRO A 183 -2.65 2.28 -25.04
N GLY A 184 -1.87 2.62 -26.07
CA GLY A 184 -1.40 1.64 -27.05
C GLY A 184 -0.96 2.24 -28.39
N PHE A 185 -0.89 1.38 -29.39
CA PHE A 185 -0.35 1.72 -30.71
C PHE A 185 -1.27 2.68 -31.48
N GLU A 186 -2.60 2.55 -31.38
CA GLU A 186 -3.52 3.47 -32.05
C GLU A 186 -3.39 4.88 -31.49
N LEU A 187 -3.38 5.01 -30.16
CA LEU A 187 -3.25 6.29 -29.51
C LEU A 187 -1.95 6.97 -29.92
N ALA A 188 -0.83 6.25 -30.00
CA ALA A 188 0.43 6.80 -30.49
C ALA A 188 0.34 7.38 -31.91
N LEU A 189 -0.39 6.72 -32.82
CA LEU A 189 -0.65 7.24 -34.16
C LEU A 189 -1.61 8.43 -34.16
N MET A 190 -2.55 8.49 -33.23
CA MET A 190 -3.39 9.68 -33.02
C MET A 190 -2.57 10.87 -32.52
N LEU A 191 -1.66 10.67 -31.56
CA LEU A 191 -0.78 11.74 -31.07
C LEU A 191 0.12 12.28 -32.19
N ARG A 192 0.70 11.38 -32.98
CA ARG A 192 1.53 11.75 -34.12
C ARG A 192 0.74 12.61 -35.13
N ARG A 193 -0.46 12.17 -35.52
CA ARG A 193 -1.35 12.94 -36.42
C ARG A 193 -1.69 14.32 -35.83
N ALA A 194 -2.02 14.37 -34.54
CA ALA A 194 -2.34 15.63 -33.87
C ALA A 194 -1.18 16.64 -33.92
N VAL A 195 0.07 16.18 -33.74
CA VAL A 195 1.27 17.02 -33.86
C VAL A 195 1.54 17.44 -35.31
N GLU A 196 1.35 16.53 -36.27
CA GLU A 196 1.51 16.83 -37.70
C GLU A 196 0.49 17.88 -38.19
N GLU A 197 -0.74 17.82 -37.70
CA GLU A 197 -1.83 18.76 -38.03
C GLU A 197 -1.70 20.10 -37.30
N HIS A 198 -0.98 20.15 -36.17
CA HIS A 198 -0.78 21.35 -35.35
C HIS A 198 0.70 21.65 -35.11
N PRO A 199 1.46 22.11 -36.13
CA PRO A 199 2.88 22.40 -35.98
C PRO A 199 3.16 23.44 -34.88
N GLY A 200 4.12 23.12 -34.02
CA GLY A 200 4.52 23.98 -32.90
C GLY A 200 3.59 23.92 -31.68
N CYS A 201 2.71 22.93 -31.57
CA CYS A 201 2.01 22.68 -30.31
C CYS A 201 3.01 22.47 -29.16
N ASP A 202 2.59 22.86 -27.95
CA ASP A 202 3.40 22.76 -26.73
C ASP A 202 3.14 21.45 -25.96
N GLY A 203 2.04 20.76 -26.30
CA GLY A 203 1.61 19.56 -25.61
C GLY A 203 0.27 19.02 -26.11
N ILE A 204 -0.16 17.90 -25.56
CA ILE A 204 -1.45 17.26 -25.82
C ILE A 204 -2.13 16.92 -24.50
N VAL A 205 -3.42 17.23 -24.38
CA VAL A 205 -4.30 16.69 -23.33
C VAL A 205 -5.14 15.55 -23.92
N LEU A 206 -5.11 14.41 -23.26
CA LEU A 206 -5.89 13.24 -23.62
C LEU A 206 -7.18 13.20 -22.81
N GLY A 207 -8.33 13.22 -23.49
CA GLY A 207 -9.63 13.09 -22.84
C GLY A 207 -9.67 11.85 -21.95
N SER A 208 -9.99 12.03 -20.67
CA SER A 208 -10.00 10.96 -19.65
C SER A 208 -8.66 10.23 -19.43
N HIS A 209 -7.50 10.86 -19.65
CA HIS A 209 -6.22 10.20 -19.37
C HIS A 209 -5.16 11.09 -18.71
N GLY A 210 -4.47 11.94 -19.46
CA GLY A 210 -3.32 12.71 -18.93
C GLY A 210 -2.77 13.75 -19.89
N LEU A 211 -1.60 14.29 -19.53
CA LEU A 211 -0.90 15.36 -20.25
C LEU A 211 0.36 14.82 -20.91
N PHE A 212 0.59 15.21 -22.17
CA PHE A 212 1.86 15.07 -22.87
C PHE A 212 2.50 16.45 -23.07
N THR A 213 3.78 16.55 -22.75
CA THR A 213 4.63 17.72 -22.96
C THR A 213 5.99 17.27 -23.47
N TRP A 214 6.72 18.17 -24.09
CA TRP A 214 8.03 17.87 -24.68
C TRP A 214 8.94 19.09 -24.67
N GLY A 215 10.21 18.86 -25.02
CA GLY A 215 11.20 19.91 -25.22
C GLY A 215 12.41 19.43 -26.02
N ASP A 216 13.19 20.38 -26.53
CA ASP A 216 14.41 20.11 -27.28
C ASP A 216 15.58 19.75 -26.35
N SER A 217 15.58 20.27 -25.13
CA SER A 217 16.45 19.84 -24.04
C SER A 217 15.67 19.19 -22.88
N GLN A 218 16.37 18.47 -22.00
CA GLN A 218 15.78 17.90 -20.79
C GLN A 218 15.20 18.98 -19.87
N ARG A 219 15.86 20.15 -19.80
CA ARG A 219 15.41 21.31 -19.03
C ARG A 219 14.13 21.90 -19.64
N ASP A 220 14.09 22.08 -20.95
CA ASP A 220 12.91 22.64 -21.62
C ASP A 220 11.69 21.73 -21.43
N CYS A 221 11.90 20.41 -21.56
CA CYS A 221 10.84 19.43 -21.34
C CYS A 221 10.32 19.49 -19.90
N TYR A 222 11.22 19.49 -18.91
CA TYR A 222 10.86 19.63 -17.50
C TYR A 222 10.08 20.92 -17.22
N TRP A 223 10.60 22.04 -17.72
CA TRP A 223 9.99 23.35 -17.50
C TRP A 223 8.61 23.45 -18.17
N ASN A 224 8.47 22.94 -19.39
CA ASN A 224 7.20 22.89 -20.09
C ASN A 224 6.16 22.07 -19.31
N SER A 225 6.56 20.91 -18.81
CA SER A 225 5.73 20.05 -17.95
C SER A 225 5.23 20.82 -16.72
N ILE A 226 6.13 21.33 -15.87
CA ILE A 226 5.72 21.97 -14.61
C ILE A 226 4.89 23.23 -14.86
N LYS A 227 5.27 24.06 -15.82
CA LYS A 227 4.58 25.34 -16.08
C LYS A 227 3.18 25.10 -16.63
N THR A 228 3.00 24.11 -17.50
CA THR A 228 1.69 23.77 -18.06
C THR A 228 0.74 23.26 -16.97
N ILE A 229 1.24 22.38 -16.10
CA ILE A 229 0.46 21.81 -15.00
C ILE A 229 0.06 22.90 -13.99
N ASP A 230 1.00 23.77 -13.62
CA ASP A 230 0.77 24.88 -12.70
C ASP A 230 -0.30 25.85 -13.21
N GLN A 231 -0.24 26.20 -14.50
CA GLN A 231 -1.23 27.05 -15.17
C GLN A 231 -2.62 26.39 -15.20
N MET A 232 -2.70 25.06 -15.39
CA MET A 232 -3.98 24.34 -15.33
C MET A 232 -4.56 24.38 -13.91
N GLY A 233 -3.71 24.25 -12.89
CA GLY A 233 -4.09 24.44 -11.49
C GLY A 233 -4.63 25.83 -11.20
N GLU A 234 -3.98 26.87 -11.74
CA GLU A 234 -4.45 28.24 -11.60
C GLU A 234 -5.83 28.44 -12.23
N LEU A 235 -6.05 27.92 -13.44
CA LEU A 235 -7.34 27.98 -14.11
C LEU A 235 -8.46 27.35 -13.26
N ILE A 236 -8.21 26.16 -12.71
CA ILE A 236 -9.20 25.42 -11.92
C ILE A 236 -9.50 26.15 -10.61
N GLN A 237 -8.46 26.57 -9.88
CA GLN A 237 -8.66 27.28 -8.61
C GLN A 237 -9.36 28.62 -8.79
N ASP A 238 -9.10 29.35 -9.88
CA ASP A 238 -9.81 30.59 -10.20
C ASP A 238 -11.30 30.34 -10.45
N HIS A 239 -11.64 29.25 -11.16
CA HIS A 239 -13.03 28.87 -11.37
C HIS A 239 -13.70 28.46 -10.06
N ALA A 240 -13.03 27.64 -9.24
CA ALA A 240 -13.53 27.24 -7.93
C ALA A 240 -13.85 28.46 -7.05
N ARG A 241 -12.93 29.44 -6.96
CA ARG A 241 -13.12 30.69 -6.20
C ARG A 241 -14.29 31.52 -6.71
N ARG A 242 -14.49 31.61 -8.03
CA ARG A 242 -15.57 32.40 -8.64
C ARG A 242 -16.94 31.73 -8.53
N SER A 243 -16.98 30.41 -8.34
CA SER A 243 -18.23 29.66 -8.36
C SER A 243 -19.13 29.91 -7.15
N GLU A 244 -18.52 30.23 -6.00
CA GLU A 244 -19.18 30.27 -4.69
C GLU A 244 -20.00 29.02 -4.34
N ARG A 245 -19.86 27.93 -5.11
CA ARG A 245 -20.58 26.68 -4.90
C ARG A 245 -19.85 25.84 -3.88
N PRO A 246 -20.57 25.19 -2.95
CA PRO A 246 -19.93 24.25 -2.04
C PRO A 246 -19.41 23.06 -2.85
N MET A 247 -18.20 22.61 -2.51
CA MET A 247 -17.58 21.45 -3.13
C MET A 247 -18.49 20.22 -2.97
N PHE A 248 -18.65 19.45 -4.05
CA PHE A 248 -19.51 18.26 -4.08
C PHE A 248 -20.97 18.47 -3.65
N GLY A 249 -21.54 19.65 -3.90
CA GLY A 249 -22.91 20.00 -3.49
C GLY A 249 -23.05 20.32 -2.01
N GLY A 250 -21.94 20.36 -1.26
CA GLY A 250 -21.90 20.62 0.17
C GLY A 250 -22.21 19.39 1.03
N PRO A 251 -22.16 19.55 2.36
CA PRO A 251 -22.33 18.44 3.28
C PRO A 251 -23.77 17.90 3.24
N ALA A 252 -23.90 16.58 3.10
CA ALA A 252 -25.12 15.82 3.35
C ALA A 252 -25.20 15.36 4.81
N VAL A 253 -24.05 15.03 5.41
CA VAL A 253 -23.93 14.64 6.82
C VAL A 253 -22.79 15.41 7.47
N THR A 254 -22.84 15.56 8.79
CA THR A 254 -21.69 16.09 9.56
C THR A 254 -20.77 14.94 9.93
N ALA A 255 -19.45 15.13 9.78
CA ALA A 255 -18.48 14.13 10.21
C ALA A 255 -18.59 13.85 11.72
N ALA A 256 -18.35 12.61 12.13
CA ALA A 256 -18.41 12.25 13.53
C ALA A 256 -17.35 13.01 14.35
N SER A 257 -17.61 13.26 15.63
CA SER A 257 -16.64 13.91 16.53
C SER A 257 -15.60 12.93 17.06
N ASP A 258 -15.97 11.69 17.38
CA ASP A 258 -15.08 10.62 17.87
C ASP A 258 -14.66 9.65 16.75
N ARG A 259 -14.10 10.19 15.66
CA ARG A 259 -13.78 9.40 14.46
C ARG A 259 -12.78 8.29 14.71
N GLU A 260 -11.74 8.55 15.50
CA GLU A 260 -10.69 7.55 15.75
C GLU A 260 -11.29 6.31 16.44
N SER A 261 -12.16 6.51 17.43
CA SER A 261 -12.81 5.40 18.12
C SER A 261 -13.79 4.64 17.22
N LEU A 262 -14.57 5.36 16.41
CA LEU A 262 -15.46 4.76 15.43
C LEU A 262 -14.69 3.96 14.36
N ARG A 263 -13.58 4.51 13.85
CA ARG A 263 -12.66 3.81 12.94
C ARG A 263 -12.10 2.55 13.57
N ALA A 264 -11.59 2.62 14.80
CA ALA A 264 -11.12 1.46 15.54
C ALA A 264 -12.21 0.39 15.75
N ALA A 265 -13.48 0.79 15.88
CA ALA A 265 -14.59 -0.13 16.08
C ALA A 265 -15.11 -0.76 14.78
N VAL A 266 -14.96 -0.08 13.63
CA VAL A 266 -15.48 -0.55 12.33
C VAL A 266 -14.43 -1.26 11.48
N LEU A 267 -13.16 -0.87 11.56
CA LEU A 267 -12.07 -1.43 10.76
C LEU A 267 -11.96 -2.97 10.86
N PRO A 268 -12.02 -3.59 12.05
CA PRO A 268 -11.95 -5.05 12.18
C PRO A 268 -13.08 -5.73 11.40
N TYR A 269 -14.32 -5.23 11.58
CA TYR A 269 -15.51 -5.73 10.91
C TYR A 269 -15.43 -5.58 9.39
N LEU A 270 -15.04 -4.39 8.93
CA LEU A 270 -14.92 -4.08 7.51
C LEU A 270 -13.81 -4.92 6.83
N ARG A 271 -12.62 -5.00 7.43
CA ARG A 271 -11.52 -5.84 6.95
C ARG A 271 -11.94 -7.31 6.89
N GLY A 272 -12.65 -7.77 7.93
CA GLY A 272 -13.19 -9.13 8.01
C GLY A 272 -14.07 -9.49 6.82
N LEU A 273 -15.07 -8.65 6.54
CA LEU A 273 -15.99 -8.86 5.43
C LEU A 273 -15.29 -8.78 4.07
N VAL A 274 -14.40 -7.79 3.85
CA VAL A 274 -13.64 -7.64 2.59
C VAL A 274 -12.64 -8.80 2.38
N SER A 275 -12.25 -9.51 3.44
CA SER A 275 -11.32 -10.65 3.38
C SER A 275 -11.97 -12.00 3.00
N SER A 276 -13.16 -11.99 2.39
CA SER A 276 -13.95 -13.21 2.12
C SER A 276 -13.31 -14.21 1.16
N THR A 277 -12.46 -13.76 0.24
CA THR A 277 -11.73 -14.63 -0.71
C THR A 277 -10.26 -14.79 -0.31
N ARG A 278 -9.61 -13.67 0.02
CA ARG A 278 -8.23 -13.59 0.53
C ARG A 278 -8.14 -12.49 1.57
N ARG A 279 -7.25 -12.64 2.54
CA ARG A 279 -6.99 -11.58 3.52
C ARG A 279 -6.46 -10.31 2.85
N VAL A 280 -6.85 -9.18 3.40
CA VAL A 280 -6.37 -7.86 3.01
C VAL A 280 -5.84 -7.10 4.22
N ILE A 281 -5.02 -6.09 3.94
CA ILE A 281 -4.56 -5.09 4.90
C ILE A 281 -5.34 -3.80 4.61
N ALA A 282 -5.74 -3.08 5.66
CA ALA A 282 -6.48 -1.84 5.53
C ALA A 282 -5.58 -0.58 5.64
N HIS A 283 -6.02 0.50 5.01
CA HIS A 283 -5.55 1.85 5.23
C HIS A 283 -6.74 2.81 5.16
N ASP A 284 -6.93 3.60 6.19
CA ASP A 284 -7.97 4.61 6.29
C ASP A 284 -7.39 6.02 6.11
N ASP A 285 -8.22 6.92 5.59
CA ASP A 285 -7.92 8.34 5.43
C ASP A 285 -9.14 9.17 5.88
N ASP A 286 -8.91 10.04 6.87
CA ASP A 286 -9.88 11.00 7.39
C ASP A 286 -9.39 12.45 7.25
N SER A 287 -8.60 12.72 6.21
CA SER A 287 -8.24 14.09 5.81
C SER A 287 -9.48 14.93 5.46
N ASP A 288 -9.32 16.26 5.46
CA ASP A 288 -10.41 17.17 5.12
C ASP A 288 -10.97 16.90 3.70
N ASP A 289 -10.12 16.54 2.73
CA ASP A 289 -10.56 16.19 1.37
C ASP A 289 -11.39 14.89 1.35
N ALA A 290 -10.90 13.85 2.05
CA ALA A 290 -11.61 12.57 2.19
C ALA A 290 -12.97 12.75 2.87
N LEU A 291 -13.02 13.52 3.97
CA LEU A 291 -14.23 13.78 4.74
C LEU A 291 -15.20 14.68 3.98
N THR A 292 -14.71 15.71 3.29
CA THR A 292 -15.56 16.61 2.50
C THR A 292 -16.22 15.84 1.38
N PHE A 293 -15.49 14.97 0.67
CA PHE A 293 -16.07 14.10 -0.33
C PHE A 293 -17.04 13.09 0.28
N ALA A 294 -16.60 12.29 1.26
CA ALA A 294 -17.39 11.20 1.82
C ALA A 294 -18.71 11.68 2.45
N SER A 295 -18.71 12.89 3.01
CA SER A 295 -19.86 13.47 3.70
C SER A 295 -20.73 14.36 2.78
N SER A 296 -20.42 14.43 1.48
CA SER A 296 -21.10 15.33 0.54
C SER A 296 -22.40 14.78 -0.03
N GLN A 297 -23.21 15.68 -0.61
CA GLN A 297 -24.43 15.32 -1.33
C GLN A 297 -24.17 14.50 -2.60
N TRP A 298 -22.99 14.60 -3.20
CA TRP A 298 -22.66 13.95 -4.47
C TRP A 298 -21.83 12.67 -4.31
N ALA A 299 -21.47 12.30 -3.08
CA ALA A 299 -20.58 11.19 -2.79
C ALA A 299 -21.07 9.87 -3.40
N ALA A 300 -22.37 9.57 -3.27
CA ALA A 300 -22.96 8.33 -3.73
C ALA A 300 -22.91 8.19 -5.26
N GLU A 301 -23.36 9.23 -5.98
CA GLU A 301 -23.38 9.28 -7.44
C GLU A 301 -21.97 9.25 -8.02
N LEU A 302 -21.04 10.03 -7.48
CA LEU A 302 -19.66 10.07 -7.93
C LEU A 302 -18.93 8.75 -7.67
N CYS A 303 -19.18 8.10 -6.53
CA CYS A 303 -18.70 6.74 -6.29
C CYS A 303 -19.24 5.76 -7.33
N GLN A 304 -20.53 5.80 -7.66
CA GLN A 304 -21.15 4.88 -8.61
C GLN A 304 -20.68 5.07 -10.06
N MET A 305 -20.33 6.31 -10.44
CA MET A 305 -19.76 6.61 -11.76
C MET A 305 -18.44 5.88 -12.01
N GLY A 306 -17.63 5.72 -10.96
CA GLY A 306 -16.26 5.22 -11.08
C GLY A 306 -15.29 6.34 -11.43
N THR A 307 -14.10 5.95 -11.90
CA THR A 307 -13.01 6.90 -12.15
C THR A 307 -12.89 7.28 -13.63
N SER A 308 -12.12 8.33 -13.92
CA SER A 308 -12.03 8.94 -15.25
C SER A 308 -10.68 8.72 -15.92
N CYS A 309 -9.75 7.97 -15.31
CA CYS A 309 -8.42 7.71 -15.87
C CYS A 309 -8.02 6.24 -15.64
N PRO A 310 -7.42 5.56 -16.63
CA PRO A 310 -7.02 4.15 -16.54
C PRO A 310 -6.12 3.84 -15.34
N ASP A 311 -5.25 4.77 -14.93
CA ASP A 311 -4.35 4.59 -13.80
C ASP A 311 -5.11 4.45 -12.47
N HIS A 312 -6.23 5.16 -12.31
CA HIS A 312 -7.08 5.01 -11.13
C HIS A 312 -7.76 3.61 -11.11
N PHE A 313 -8.20 3.08 -12.26
CA PHE A 313 -8.89 1.79 -12.35
C PHE A 313 -8.03 0.60 -11.91
N LEU A 314 -6.75 0.58 -12.28
CA LEU A 314 -5.85 -0.53 -11.96
C LEU A 314 -5.71 -0.78 -10.45
N ARG A 315 -6.00 0.22 -9.61
CA ARG A 315 -5.87 0.15 -8.15
C ARG A 315 -7.21 0.22 -7.41
N THR A 316 -8.13 1.05 -7.89
CA THR A 316 -9.43 1.30 -7.25
C THR A 316 -10.56 0.40 -7.76
N ARG A 317 -10.25 -0.45 -8.75
CA ARG A 317 -11.24 -1.26 -9.51
C ARG A 317 -12.24 -0.36 -10.24
N ILE A 318 -13.38 -0.93 -10.64
CA ILE A 318 -14.40 -0.25 -11.44
C ILE A 318 -14.95 0.98 -10.72
N CYS A 319 -15.31 0.81 -9.45
CA CYS A 319 -15.84 1.87 -8.61
C CYS A 319 -15.66 1.54 -7.13
N PRO A 320 -15.50 2.57 -6.26
CA PRO A 320 -15.54 2.41 -4.82
C PRO A 320 -16.95 1.99 -4.34
N LEU A 321 -17.01 1.40 -3.15
CA LEU A 321 -18.27 1.14 -2.45
C LEU A 321 -18.62 2.32 -1.53
N PHE A 322 -19.76 2.97 -1.75
CA PHE A 322 -20.28 3.99 -0.85
C PHE A 322 -21.22 3.39 0.20
N ILE A 323 -21.01 3.74 1.48
CA ILE A 323 -21.86 3.39 2.61
C ILE A 323 -22.52 4.67 3.14
N PRO A 324 -23.83 4.86 2.92
CA PRO A 324 -24.55 5.97 3.54
C PRO A 324 -24.66 5.72 5.04
N TRP A 325 -24.33 6.72 5.84
CA TRP A 325 -24.45 6.69 7.29
C TRP A 325 -24.51 8.11 7.84
N ASN A 326 -25.40 8.35 8.80
CA ASN A 326 -25.47 9.62 9.51
C ASN A 326 -25.07 9.44 10.98
N PRO A 327 -23.86 9.85 11.41
CA PRO A 327 -23.42 9.70 12.80
C PRO A 327 -24.29 10.43 13.82
N ALA A 328 -25.08 11.42 13.40
CA ALA A 328 -25.97 12.17 14.31
C ALA A 328 -27.30 11.44 14.58
N GLU A 329 -27.67 10.47 13.74
CA GLU A 329 -28.98 9.79 13.78
C GLU A 329 -28.84 8.28 13.97
N GLU A 330 -27.70 7.71 13.61
CA GLU A 330 -27.49 6.27 13.53
C GLU A 330 -26.28 5.82 14.36
N GLU A 331 -26.49 4.80 15.18
CA GLU A 331 -25.44 4.19 15.99
C GLU A 331 -24.62 3.15 15.20
N LEU A 332 -23.46 2.76 15.75
CA LEU A 332 -22.53 1.81 15.13
C LEU A 332 -23.16 0.48 14.64
N PRO A 333 -24.13 -0.15 15.34
CA PRO A 333 -24.78 -1.36 14.83
C PRO A 333 -25.52 -1.15 13.50
N ALA A 334 -26.12 0.03 13.29
CA ALA A 334 -26.78 0.36 12.03
C ALA A 334 -25.76 0.49 10.90
N LEU A 335 -24.62 1.14 11.16
CA LEU A 335 -23.50 1.20 10.21
C LEU A 335 -23.02 -0.20 9.81
N LYS A 336 -22.80 -1.09 10.78
CA LYS A 336 -22.37 -2.48 10.51
C LYS A 336 -23.38 -3.24 9.64
N ALA A 337 -24.68 -3.11 9.91
CA ALA A 337 -25.72 -3.73 9.10
C ALA A 337 -25.69 -3.22 7.64
N ARG A 338 -25.53 -1.90 7.44
CA ARG A 338 -25.40 -1.30 6.10
C ARG A 338 -24.15 -1.77 5.38
N ILE A 339 -23.01 -1.87 6.07
CA ILE A 339 -21.76 -2.37 5.49
C ILE A 339 -21.97 -3.79 4.92
N LEU A 340 -22.60 -4.68 5.69
CA LEU A 340 -22.86 -6.05 5.26
C LEU A 340 -23.74 -6.09 4.00
N GLU A 341 -24.91 -5.45 4.06
CA GLU A 341 -25.87 -5.39 2.95
C GLU A 341 -25.22 -4.85 1.67
N ARG A 342 -24.49 -3.72 1.79
CA ARG A 342 -23.87 -3.05 0.66
C ARG A 342 -22.70 -3.84 0.06
N LEU A 343 -21.93 -4.57 0.88
CA LEU A 343 -20.86 -5.43 0.40
C LEU A 343 -21.40 -6.64 -0.36
N GLU A 344 -22.48 -7.27 0.12
CA GLU A 344 -23.15 -8.35 -0.61
C GLU A 344 -23.62 -7.86 -1.97
N ARG A 345 -24.30 -6.70 -2.00
CA ARG A 345 -24.77 -6.11 -3.23
C ARG A 345 -23.64 -5.75 -4.20
N TYR A 346 -22.54 -5.18 -3.69
CA TYR A 346 -21.38 -4.83 -4.51
C TYR A 346 -20.81 -6.06 -5.22
N ARG A 347 -20.69 -7.20 -4.52
CA ARG A 347 -20.19 -8.45 -5.11
C ARG A 347 -21.10 -8.95 -6.22
N GLU A 348 -22.42 -8.90 -6.03
CA GLU A 348 -23.39 -9.27 -7.06
C GLU A 348 -23.27 -8.37 -8.30
N ASP A 349 -23.20 -7.05 -8.08
CA ASP A 349 -23.07 -6.08 -9.16
C ASP A 349 -21.74 -6.23 -9.91
N TYR A 350 -20.64 -6.57 -9.20
CA TYR A 350 -19.33 -6.84 -9.80
C TYR A 350 -19.33 -8.13 -10.64
N VAL A 351 -20.00 -9.20 -10.16
CA VAL A 351 -20.18 -10.44 -10.94
C VAL A 351 -21.04 -10.18 -12.19
N SER A 352 -22.11 -9.38 -12.05
CA SER A 352 -22.97 -9.00 -13.17
C SER A 352 -22.22 -8.17 -14.21
N TYR A 353 -21.40 -7.22 -13.76
CA TYR A 353 -20.49 -6.44 -14.59
C TYR A 353 -19.57 -7.36 -15.40
N TYR A 354 -18.87 -8.29 -14.74
CA TYR A 354 -17.97 -9.21 -15.41
C TYR A 354 -18.69 -10.02 -16.49
N ARG A 355 -19.86 -10.59 -16.17
CA ARG A 355 -20.67 -11.38 -17.12
C ARG A 355 -21.16 -10.56 -18.33
N SER A 356 -21.34 -9.25 -18.16
CA SER A 356 -21.85 -8.38 -19.22
C SER A 356 -20.79 -8.05 -20.28
N PHE A 357 -19.51 -8.13 -19.94
CA PHE A 357 -18.40 -7.71 -20.82
C PHE A 357 -17.41 -8.83 -21.16
N ALA A 358 -17.34 -9.89 -20.34
CA ALA A 358 -16.44 -11.00 -20.56
C ALA A 358 -16.69 -11.69 -21.91
N GLN A 359 -15.59 -11.92 -22.62
CA GLN A 359 -15.52 -12.69 -23.86
C GLN A 359 -15.00 -14.12 -23.57
N PRO A 360 -15.13 -15.07 -24.51
CA PRO A 360 -14.68 -16.46 -24.29
C PRO A 360 -13.21 -16.62 -23.89
N ASP A 361 -12.35 -15.68 -24.26
CA ASP A 361 -10.91 -15.62 -23.97
C ASP A 361 -10.55 -14.69 -22.80
N SER A 362 -11.53 -14.08 -22.12
CA SER A 362 -11.28 -13.20 -20.98
C SER A 362 -10.71 -13.97 -19.78
N PRO A 363 -9.77 -13.37 -19.00
CA PRO A 363 -9.30 -13.96 -17.74
C PRO A 363 -10.45 -14.25 -16.77
N ALA A 364 -10.24 -15.21 -15.87
CA ALA A 364 -11.24 -15.57 -14.87
C ALA A 364 -11.63 -14.37 -13.99
N LEU A 365 -12.88 -14.35 -13.54
CA LEU A 365 -13.40 -13.37 -12.60
C LEU A 365 -12.43 -13.20 -11.42
N ARG A 366 -11.98 -11.97 -11.20
CA ARG A 366 -11.16 -11.61 -10.05
C ARG A 366 -12.00 -11.66 -8.79
N ASP A 367 -11.35 -11.52 -7.63
CA ASP A 367 -12.03 -11.26 -6.37
C ASP A 367 -13.15 -10.20 -6.58
N SER A 368 -14.30 -10.32 -5.93
CA SER A 368 -15.44 -9.40 -6.16
C SER A 368 -15.63 -8.39 -5.02
N ASN A 369 -14.68 -8.33 -4.07
CA ASN A 369 -14.68 -7.34 -3.00
C ASN A 369 -14.21 -5.96 -3.47
N PRO A 370 -14.71 -4.86 -2.89
CA PRO A 370 -14.20 -3.52 -3.20
C PRO A 370 -12.76 -3.36 -2.70
N SER A 371 -11.93 -2.61 -3.42
CA SER A 371 -10.62 -2.18 -2.93
C SER A 371 -10.67 -0.83 -2.21
N VAL A 372 -11.76 -0.07 -2.37
CA VAL A 372 -12.03 1.21 -1.69
C VAL A 372 -13.47 1.21 -1.18
N VAL A 373 -13.65 1.57 0.09
CA VAL A 373 -14.93 1.79 0.73
C VAL A 373 -14.97 3.22 1.27
N VAL A 374 -16.01 3.97 0.93
CA VAL A 374 -16.25 5.34 1.39
C VAL A 374 -17.42 5.30 2.37
N ILE A 375 -17.21 5.75 3.60
CA ILE A 375 -18.26 5.78 4.62
C ILE A 375 -18.57 7.23 4.94
N ALA A 376 -19.83 7.62 4.73
CA ALA A 376 -20.28 8.98 5.01
C ALA A 376 -20.00 9.34 6.48
N GLY A 377 -19.43 10.53 6.71
CA GLY A 377 -19.06 11.01 8.04
C GLY A 377 -17.83 10.34 8.70
N LEU A 378 -17.19 9.35 8.07
CA LEU A 378 -15.97 8.69 8.58
C LEU A 378 -14.76 8.77 7.66
N GLY A 379 -14.94 8.86 6.33
CA GLY A 379 -13.85 9.01 5.36
C GLY A 379 -13.69 7.82 4.42
N VAL A 380 -12.47 7.56 4.00
CA VAL A 380 -12.11 6.58 2.95
C VAL A 380 -11.31 5.43 3.54
N PHE A 381 -11.59 4.21 3.11
CA PHE A 381 -10.93 2.97 3.54
C PHE A 381 -10.47 2.17 2.33
N GLY A 382 -9.16 2.05 2.15
CA GLY A 382 -8.53 1.25 1.10
C GLY A 382 -8.03 -0.10 1.60
N PHE A 383 -8.01 -1.07 0.69
CA PHE A 383 -7.63 -2.46 0.96
C PHE A 383 -6.64 -2.95 -0.09
N GLY A 384 -5.62 -3.67 0.37
CA GLY A 384 -4.60 -4.24 -0.52
C GLY A 384 -3.89 -5.43 0.12
N LYS A 385 -2.97 -6.06 -0.64
CA LYS A 385 -2.21 -7.22 -0.12
C LYS A 385 -1.21 -6.86 0.99
N SER A 386 -0.82 -5.60 1.06
CA SER A 386 0.13 -5.06 2.03
C SER A 386 -0.27 -3.63 2.43
N LYS A 387 0.28 -3.12 3.53
CA LYS A 387 0.05 -1.73 3.95
C LYS A 387 0.37 -0.71 2.87
N ARG A 388 1.49 -0.89 2.15
CA ARG A 388 1.86 -0.05 1.01
C ARG A 388 0.81 -0.07 -0.09
N GLU A 389 0.33 -1.25 -0.48
CA GLU A 389 -0.69 -1.37 -1.53
C GLU A 389 -2.02 -0.78 -1.09
N ALA A 390 -2.44 -1.01 0.16
CA ALA A 390 -3.66 -0.43 0.72
C ALA A 390 -3.59 1.11 0.75
N ARG A 391 -2.46 1.68 1.20
CA ARG A 391 -2.22 3.14 1.18
C ARG A 391 -2.26 3.69 -0.24
N ILE A 392 -1.50 3.09 -1.16
CA ILE A 392 -1.47 3.52 -2.56
C ILE A 392 -2.89 3.49 -3.14
N THR A 393 -3.66 2.42 -2.93
CA THR A 393 -5.06 2.35 -3.37
C THR A 393 -5.92 3.49 -2.81
N THR A 394 -5.76 3.83 -1.52
CA THR A 394 -6.45 4.97 -0.91
C THR A 394 -6.02 6.30 -1.55
N GLU A 395 -4.71 6.53 -1.70
CA GLU A 395 -4.16 7.74 -2.30
C GLU A 395 -4.66 7.93 -3.74
N PHE A 396 -4.63 6.88 -4.57
CA PHE A 396 -5.18 6.93 -5.93
C PHE A 396 -6.67 7.32 -5.96
N PHE A 397 -7.43 6.96 -4.93
CA PHE A 397 -8.82 7.40 -4.82
C PHE A 397 -8.94 8.86 -4.36
N LEU A 398 -8.05 9.35 -3.49
CA LEU A 398 -7.98 10.78 -3.15
C LEU A 398 -7.64 11.63 -4.39
N ASN A 399 -6.72 11.18 -5.24
CA ASN A 399 -6.46 11.80 -6.53
C ASN A 399 -7.72 11.83 -7.41
N ALA A 400 -8.49 10.73 -7.46
CA ALA A 400 -9.77 10.72 -8.18
C ALA A 400 -10.77 11.73 -7.58
N ILE A 401 -10.81 11.92 -6.26
CA ILE A 401 -11.61 12.96 -5.60
C ILE A 401 -11.16 14.35 -6.07
N HIS A 402 -9.86 14.64 -6.11
CA HIS A 402 -9.36 15.93 -6.61
C HIS A 402 -9.72 16.17 -8.08
N VAL A 403 -9.65 15.13 -8.91
CA VAL A 403 -10.08 15.19 -10.31
C VAL A 403 -11.58 15.50 -10.41
N MET A 404 -12.42 14.83 -9.62
CA MET A 404 -13.86 15.11 -9.56
C MET A 404 -14.12 16.55 -9.08
N ALA A 405 -13.40 17.02 -8.05
CA ALA A 405 -13.51 18.38 -7.56
C ALA A 405 -13.12 19.40 -8.64
N GLY A 406 -11.98 19.19 -9.30
CA GLY A 406 -11.46 20.09 -10.34
C GLY A 406 -12.36 20.13 -11.57
N ALA A 407 -12.88 18.97 -12.01
CA ALA A 407 -13.83 18.92 -13.12
C ALA A 407 -15.11 19.69 -12.79
N ASN A 408 -15.66 19.49 -11.59
CA ASN A 408 -16.86 20.21 -11.14
C ASN A 408 -16.62 21.71 -10.92
N ALA A 409 -15.42 22.12 -10.50
CA ALA A 409 -15.05 23.52 -10.41
C ALA A 409 -15.10 24.22 -11.79
N LEU A 410 -14.80 23.49 -12.86
CA LEU A 410 -14.86 24.00 -14.24
C LEU A 410 -16.28 24.05 -14.82
N GLU A 411 -17.31 23.65 -14.07
CA GLU A 411 -18.70 23.68 -14.55
C GLU A 411 -19.14 25.09 -14.97
N ALA A 412 -19.95 25.18 -16.02
CA ALA A 412 -20.48 26.46 -16.49
C ALA A 412 -21.51 27.03 -15.50
N HIS A 413 -21.42 28.33 -15.22
CA HIS A 413 -22.31 29.02 -14.28
C HIS A 413 -23.48 29.66 -15.00
N ALA A 414 -24.68 29.60 -14.42
CA ALA A 414 -25.86 30.32 -14.93
C ALA A 414 -25.53 31.82 -15.11
N GLY A 415 -25.63 32.33 -16.33
CA GLY A 415 -25.37 33.74 -16.65
C GLY A 415 -23.98 34.04 -17.21
N THR A 416 -23.10 33.04 -17.35
CA THR A 416 -21.82 33.19 -18.07
C THR A 416 -22.00 33.00 -19.58
N GLU A 417 -21.12 33.57 -20.40
CA GLU A 417 -21.07 33.34 -21.87
C GLU A 417 -21.09 31.83 -22.21
N ASP A 418 -20.52 31.00 -21.32
CA ASP A 418 -20.53 29.54 -21.43
C ASP A 418 -21.95 28.94 -21.49
N THR A 419 -22.92 29.52 -20.77
CA THR A 419 -24.33 29.08 -20.76
C THR A 419 -25.16 29.60 -21.94
N ALA A 420 -24.79 30.73 -22.56
CA ALA A 420 -25.44 31.25 -23.75
C ALA A 420 -25.09 30.40 -25.00
N ALA A 421 -23.85 29.92 -25.10
CA ALA A 421 -23.40 29.04 -26.18
C ALA A 421 -23.95 27.60 -26.09
N LEU A 422 -24.35 27.14 -24.88
CA LEU A 422 -25.00 25.84 -24.66
C LEU A 422 -26.47 25.82 -25.14
N LYS A 423 -27.11 26.98 -25.33
CA LYS A 423 -28.52 27.09 -25.74
C LYS A 423 -28.81 26.78 -27.23
N GLY A 424 -27.81 26.35 -28.01
CA GLY A 424 -27.96 26.15 -29.47
C GLY A 424 -27.36 24.88 -30.06
N ARG A 425 -26.81 23.96 -29.26
CA ARG A 425 -26.26 22.67 -29.75
C ARG A 425 -27.04 21.50 -29.14
N PRO A 426 -27.25 20.40 -29.90
CA PRO A 426 -27.91 19.22 -29.34
C PRO A 426 -27.14 18.73 -28.12
N ALA A 427 -27.86 18.35 -27.07
CA ALA A 427 -27.29 17.60 -25.96
C ALA A 427 -26.65 16.30 -26.49
N ARG A 428 -25.49 15.90 -25.93
CA ARG A 428 -24.77 14.62 -26.12
C ARG A 428 -23.68 14.52 -27.21
N HIS A 429 -22.69 15.40 -27.21
CA HIS A 429 -21.34 14.99 -27.63
C HIS A 429 -20.35 15.38 -26.53
N LEU A 430 -19.85 14.38 -25.80
CA LEU A 430 -18.81 14.57 -24.80
C LEU A 430 -17.45 14.53 -25.53
N PRO A 431 -16.53 15.48 -25.26
CA PRO A 431 -15.28 15.61 -26.02
C PRO A 431 -14.33 14.43 -25.83
N GLN A 432 -14.58 13.59 -24.82
CA GLN A 432 -13.87 12.33 -24.60
C GLN A 432 -14.26 11.27 -25.64
N ALA A 433 -15.48 11.29 -26.15
CA ALA A 433 -15.94 10.30 -27.12
C ALA A 433 -15.36 10.57 -28.50
N ARG A 434 -14.52 9.63 -29.00
CA ARG A 434 -13.92 9.73 -30.33
C ARG A 434 -14.95 9.59 -31.45
N HIS A 435 -15.96 8.76 -31.22
CA HIS A 435 -17.02 8.47 -32.19
C HIS A 435 -18.42 8.74 -31.60
N ALA A 436 -19.39 9.03 -32.47
CA ALA A 436 -20.75 9.38 -32.04
C ALA A 436 -21.51 8.21 -31.37
N ASP A 437 -21.19 6.98 -31.75
CA ASP A 437 -21.69 5.75 -31.12
C ASP A 437 -21.17 5.59 -29.68
N GLN A 438 -19.87 5.85 -29.46
CA GLN A 438 -19.24 5.84 -28.14
C GLN A 438 -19.80 6.91 -27.20
N ALA A 439 -20.28 8.04 -27.73
CA ALA A 439 -20.79 9.15 -26.92
C ALA A 439 -21.96 8.76 -26.00
N SER A 440 -22.69 7.69 -26.33
CA SER A 440 -23.77 7.16 -25.51
C SER A 440 -23.30 6.34 -24.30
N GLU A 441 -22.06 5.86 -24.32
CA GLU A 441 -21.46 5.06 -23.24
C GLU A 441 -20.82 5.92 -22.16
N PHE A 442 -20.32 7.09 -22.53
CA PHE A 442 -19.79 8.07 -21.58
C PHE A 442 -20.94 8.69 -20.78
N LYS A 443 -20.78 8.70 -19.46
CA LYS A 443 -21.73 9.31 -18.53
C LYS A 443 -21.08 10.50 -17.86
N SER A 444 -21.86 11.55 -17.68
CA SER A 444 -21.47 12.72 -16.91
C SER A 444 -22.40 12.93 -15.72
N PHE A 445 -21.85 13.39 -14.61
CA PHE A 445 -22.60 13.93 -13.47
C PHE A 445 -22.01 15.29 -13.14
N HIS A 446 -22.84 16.32 -13.15
CA HIS A 446 -22.37 17.69 -13.27
C HIS A 446 -21.39 17.81 -14.45
N ASN A 447 -20.18 18.34 -14.21
CA ASN A 447 -19.17 18.49 -15.24
C ASN A 447 -18.18 17.33 -15.26
N TYR A 448 -18.24 16.38 -14.33
CA TYR A 448 -17.36 15.21 -14.30
C TYR A 448 -17.82 14.13 -15.28
N VAL A 449 -16.90 13.59 -16.07
CA VAL A 449 -17.11 12.49 -17.03
C VAL A 449 -16.25 11.30 -16.61
N ALA A 450 -16.91 10.17 -16.30
CA ALA A 450 -16.23 8.91 -16.00
C ALA A 450 -16.01 8.09 -17.28
N LEU A 451 -15.03 7.19 -17.23
CA LEU A 451 -14.82 6.25 -18.33
C LEU A 451 -15.97 5.24 -18.43
N PRO A 452 -16.34 4.82 -19.65
CA PRO A 452 -17.31 3.76 -19.85
C PRO A 452 -16.91 2.45 -19.15
N ARG A 453 -17.90 1.70 -18.65
CA ARG A 453 -17.68 0.41 -18.00
C ARG A 453 -17.06 -0.64 -18.93
N SER A 454 -17.40 -0.58 -20.22
CA SER A 454 -16.79 -1.36 -21.30
C SER A 454 -15.27 -1.13 -21.38
N GLU A 455 -14.87 0.13 -21.40
CA GLU A 455 -13.46 0.53 -21.43
C GLU A 455 -12.74 0.15 -20.13
N ALA A 456 -13.36 0.37 -18.97
CA ALA A 456 -12.84 -0.09 -17.68
C ALA A 456 -12.58 -1.61 -17.68
N PHE A 457 -13.45 -2.41 -18.31
CA PHE A 457 -13.29 -3.87 -18.39
C PHE A 457 -12.08 -4.25 -19.22
N ARG A 458 -11.90 -3.59 -20.37
CA ARG A 458 -10.78 -3.80 -21.28
C ARG A 458 -9.43 -3.44 -20.67
N ILE A 459 -9.42 -2.55 -19.67
CA ILE A 459 -8.22 -2.21 -18.89
C ILE A 459 -8.02 -3.20 -17.74
N GLU A 460 -9.05 -3.48 -16.94
CA GLU A 460 -8.96 -4.34 -15.76
C GLU A 460 -8.59 -5.78 -16.11
N TYR A 461 -9.23 -6.36 -17.14
CA TYR A 461 -9.06 -7.75 -17.58
C TYR A 461 -8.10 -7.89 -18.76
N TRP A 462 -7.22 -6.91 -18.94
CA TRP A 462 -6.27 -6.94 -20.05
C TRP A 462 -5.24 -8.06 -19.89
N ALA A 463 -5.04 -8.85 -20.96
CA ALA A 463 -4.12 -9.97 -20.99
C ALA A 463 -2.68 -9.59 -20.59
N LEU A 464 -2.24 -8.36 -20.88
CA LEU A 464 -0.90 -7.89 -20.52
C LEU A 464 -0.73 -7.66 -19.03
N GLU A 465 -1.75 -7.09 -18.38
CA GLU A 465 -1.73 -6.90 -16.94
C GLU A 465 -1.75 -8.26 -16.23
N GLU A 466 -2.53 -9.21 -16.77
CA GLU A 466 -2.52 -10.61 -16.32
C GLU A 466 -1.13 -11.25 -16.48
N ALA A 467 -0.47 -11.05 -17.63
CA ALA A 467 0.88 -11.55 -17.86
C ALA A 467 1.93 -10.92 -16.91
N LYS A 468 1.76 -9.66 -16.50
CA LYS A 468 2.60 -9.04 -15.45
C LYS A 468 2.36 -9.72 -14.10
N LEU A 469 1.10 -9.93 -13.71
CA LEU A 469 0.75 -10.59 -12.46
C LEU A 469 1.29 -12.03 -12.40
N GLN A 470 1.23 -12.78 -13.51
CA GLN A 470 1.76 -14.14 -13.60
C GLN A 470 3.29 -14.22 -13.49
N ARG A 471 4.01 -13.15 -13.83
CA ARG A 471 5.49 -13.07 -13.69
C ARG A 471 5.94 -12.70 -12.28
N MET A 472 5.02 -12.27 -11.40
CA MET A 472 5.37 -11.95 -10.02
C MET A 472 5.73 -13.23 -9.24
N PRO A 473 6.71 -13.16 -8.32
CA PRO A 473 6.98 -14.29 -7.45
C PRO A 473 5.75 -14.64 -6.60
N PRO A 474 5.58 -15.93 -6.22
CA PRO A 474 4.47 -16.32 -5.37
C PRO A 474 4.52 -15.59 -4.03
N GLU A 475 3.33 -15.37 -3.44
CA GLU A 475 3.22 -14.77 -2.11
C GLU A 475 3.94 -15.63 -1.06
N ARG A 476 4.60 -14.97 -0.11
CA ARG A 476 5.26 -15.64 1.02
C ARG A 476 4.22 -16.16 2.02
N GLU A 477 4.61 -17.13 2.85
CA GLU A 477 3.74 -17.87 3.78
C GLU A 477 2.81 -16.99 4.64
N LEU A 478 3.32 -15.88 5.19
CA LEU A 478 2.58 -14.99 6.09
C LEU A 478 2.10 -13.70 5.41
N SER A 479 2.13 -13.65 4.07
CA SER A 479 1.59 -12.50 3.33
C SER A 479 0.15 -12.23 3.73
N ARG A 480 -0.20 -10.94 3.83
CA ARG A 480 -1.55 -10.45 4.20
C ARG A 480 -1.99 -10.77 5.63
N LYS A 481 -1.12 -11.37 6.45
CA LYS A 481 -1.37 -11.59 7.88
C LYS A 481 -0.70 -10.52 8.72
N VAL A 482 -1.36 -10.13 9.80
CA VAL A 482 -0.89 -9.15 10.76
C VAL A 482 -0.63 -9.83 12.11
N ALA A 483 0.57 -9.66 12.65
CA ALA A 483 0.99 -10.21 13.92
C ALA A 483 1.22 -9.14 14.99
N LEU A 484 0.75 -9.37 16.21
CA LEU A 484 1.11 -8.59 17.38
C LEU A 484 2.09 -9.41 18.23
N VAL A 485 3.32 -8.93 18.39
CA VAL A 485 4.39 -9.62 19.13
C VAL A 485 4.70 -8.84 20.41
N LEU A 486 4.22 -9.35 21.54
CA LEU A 486 4.39 -8.77 22.88
C LEU A 486 5.67 -9.32 23.51
N GLY A 487 6.53 -8.43 24.02
CA GLY A 487 7.91 -8.76 24.38
C GLY A 487 8.82 -8.88 23.15
N GLY A 488 8.49 -8.15 22.08
CA GLY A 488 9.15 -8.27 20.78
C GLY A 488 10.46 -7.50 20.63
N ALA A 489 10.91 -6.76 21.65
CA ALA A 489 12.12 -5.94 21.51
C ALA A 489 13.43 -6.73 21.64
N SER A 490 13.42 -7.92 22.25
CA SER A 490 14.64 -8.71 22.51
C SER A 490 14.40 -10.22 22.47
N GLY A 491 15.49 -11.00 22.52
CA GLY A 491 15.47 -12.45 22.63
C GLY A 491 14.53 -13.15 21.63
N ILE A 492 13.68 -14.05 22.15
CA ILE A 492 12.74 -14.86 21.35
C ILE A 492 11.76 -13.96 20.58
N GLY A 493 11.19 -12.93 21.22
CA GLY A 493 10.19 -12.07 20.58
C GLY A 493 10.77 -11.28 19.40
N ARG A 494 11.99 -10.74 19.55
CA ARG A 494 12.70 -10.09 18.44
C ARG A 494 12.92 -11.05 17.27
N GLU A 495 13.36 -12.28 17.55
CA GLU A 495 13.59 -13.27 16.50
C GLU A 495 12.29 -13.71 15.80
N VAL A 496 11.17 -13.82 16.54
CA VAL A 496 9.83 -14.01 15.96
C VAL A 496 9.48 -12.86 15.01
N ALA A 497 9.72 -11.62 15.42
CA ALA A 497 9.45 -10.44 14.58
C ALA A 497 10.24 -10.47 13.27
N LEU A 498 11.55 -10.78 13.34
CA LEU A 498 12.42 -10.93 12.16
C LEU A 498 11.92 -12.03 11.22
N GLN A 499 11.53 -13.18 11.77
CA GLN A 499 11.01 -14.30 10.97
C GLN A 499 9.67 -13.97 10.31
N ILE A 500 8.73 -13.35 11.03
CA ILE A 500 7.42 -12.97 10.46
C ILE A 500 7.62 -12.00 9.28
N ALA A 501 8.48 -11.00 9.43
CA ALA A 501 8.78 -10.06 8.34
C ALA A 501 9.44 -10.75 7.14
N SER A 502 10.39 -11.66 7.38
CA SER A 502 11.01 -12.44 6.30
C SER A 502 10.00 -13.28 5.52
N ARG A 503 8.93 -13.75 6.19
CA ARG A 503 7.82 -14.52 5.62
C ARG A 503 6.68 -13.65 5.08
N GLY A 504 6.85 -12.32 5.01
CA GLY A 504 5.92 -11.39 4.37
C GLY A 504 4.78 -10.89 5.26
N GLY A 505 4.80 -11.16 6.56
CA GLY A 505 3.78 -10.70 7.50
C GLY A 505 3.96 -9.24 7.92
N HIS A 506 2.84 -8.57 8.21
CA HIS A 506 2.79 -7.28 8.88
C HIS A 506 2.89 -7.50 10.38
N LEU A 507 3.48 -6.57 11.12
CA LEU A 507 3.60 -6.75 12.55
C LEU A 507 3.63 -5.46 13.37
N VAL A 508 3.13 -5.60 14.60
CA VAL A 508 3.29 -4.64 15.68
C VAL A 508 4.17 -5.28 16.73
N ILE A 509 5.31 -4.65 17.01
CA ILE A 509 6.26 -5.03 18.05
C ILE A 509 5.89 -4.24 19.31
N ALA A 510 5.40 -4.94 20.32
CA ALA A 510 4.99 -4.35 21.58
C ALA A 510 5.99 -4.71 22.68
N ASP A 511 6.51 -3.71 23.39
CA ASP A 511 7.41 -3.93 24.52
C ASP A 511 7.26 -2.82 25.55
N ARG A 512 7.70 -3.08 26.79
CA ARG A 512 7.69 -2.08 27.85
C ARG A 512 8.70 -0.96 27.60
N ASP A 513 9.84 -1.31 27.01
CA ASP A 513 10.83 -0.32 26.59
C ASP A 513 10.57 0.11 25.14
N ALA A 514 10.00 1.31 24.98
CA ALA A 514 9.68 1.89 23.69
C ALA A 514 10.90 2.04 22.77
N ALA A 515 12.06 2.42 23.33
CA ALA A 515 13.26 2.64 22.53
C ALA A 515 13.80 1.32 21.93
N SER A 516 13.77 0.24 22.72
CA SER A 516 14.14 -1.08 22.24
C SER A 516 13.12 -1.63 21.25
N ALA A 517 11.82 -1.40 21.45
CA ALA A 517 10.78 -1.79 20.49
C ALA A 517 10.98 -1.09 19.12
N GLU A 518 11.30 0.21 19.13
CA GLU A 518 11.62 0.96 17.91
C GLU A 518 12.90 0.46 17.22
N ALA A 519 13.93 0.10 17.98
CA ALA A 519 15.15 -0.46 17.43
C ALA A 519 14.89 -1.80 16.73
N ALA A 520 14.14 -2.70 17.36
CA ALA A 520 13.71 -3.97 16.77
C ALA A 520 12.83 -3.74 15.53
N ALA A 521 11.97 -2.72 15.55
CA ALA A 521 11.14 -2.38 14.39
C ALA A 521 11.96 -1.88 13.19
N ARG A 522 12.99 -1.04 13.42
CA ARG A 522 13.92 -0.60 12.36
C ARG A 522 14.68 -1.76 11.74
N GLU A 523 15.17 -2.67 12.58
CA GLU A 523 15.85 -3.88 12.09
C GLU A 523 14.91 -4.76 11.27
N THR A 524 13.70 -4.98 11.76
CA THR A 524 12.70 -5.80 11.07
C THR A 524 12.22 -5.17 9.75
N ALA A 525 12.11 -3.83 9.72
CA ALA A 525 11.78 -3.08 8.52
C ALA A 525 12.83 -3.24 7.42
N ALA A 526 14.11 -3.41 7.78
CA ALA A 526 15.19 -3.63 6.81
C ALA A 526 15.08 -4.97 6.06
N LEU A 527 14.38 -5.97 6.63
CA LEU A 527 14.09 -7.26 5.98
C LEU A 527 12.84 -7.22 5.08
N SER A 528 12.03 -6.16 5.19
CA SER A 528 10.74 -6.05 4.53
C SER A 528 10.48 -4.61 4.06
N SER A 529 9.57 -3.88 4.71
CA SER A 529 9.28 -2.47 4.47
C SER A 529 8.90 -1.81 5.78
N GLY A 530 9.32 -0.55 6.00
CA GLY A 530 8.92 0.24 7.16
C GLY A 530 7.41 0.45 7.28
N GLU A 531 6.65 0.32 6.19
CA GLU A 531 5.18 0.38 6.24
C GLU A 531 4.55 -0.88 6.85
N MET A 532 5.30 -1.98 6.95
CA MET A 532 4.81 -3.27 7.47
C MET A 532 5.05 -3.47 8.96
N VAL A 533 5.82 -2.58 9.60
CA VAL A 533 6.26 -2.72 10.98
C VAL A 533 5.88 -1.49 11.78
N ALA A 534 5.31 -1.68 12.97
CA ALA A 534 5.12 -0.63 13.95
C ALA A 534 5.67 -1.06 15.32
N ALA A 535 6.09 -0.10 16.14
CA ALA A 535 6.48 -0.31 17.53
C ALA A 535 5.48 0.38 18.45
N VAL A 536 5.11 -0.27 19.55
CA VAL A 536 4.19 0.30 20.55
C VAL A 536 4.69 0.03 21.98
N PRO A 537 4.59 1.01 22.90
CA PRO A 537 4.83 0.76 24.31
C PRO A 537 3.72 -0.11 24.91
N LEU A 538 4.08 -1.02 25.80
CA LEU A 538 3.16 -1.95 26.43
C LEU A 538 3.60 -2.32 27.85
N ASP A 539 2.72 -2.16 28.82
CA ASP A 539 2.87 -2.76 30.15
C ASP A 539 1.81 -3.85 30.35
N LEU A 540 2.24 -5.11 30.33
CA LEU A 540 1.35 -6.24 30.55
C LEU A 540 0.60 -6.19 31.90
N ALA A 541 1.08 -5.45 32.90
CA ALA A 541 0.34 -5.26 34.15
C ALA A 541 -0.96 -4.45 33.96
N SER A 542 -1.05 -3.66 32.89
CA SER A 542 -2.15 -2.72 32.64
C SER A 542 -3.03 -3.18 31.47
N ARG A 543 -4.31 -3.47 31.78
CA ARG A 543 -5.35 -3.76 30.78
C ARG A 543 -5.50 -2.63 29.76
N GLU A 544 -5.35 -1.39 30.18
CA GLU A 544 -5.46 -0.22 29.30
C GLU A 544 -4.36 -0.22 28.24
N THR A 545 -3.11 -0.49 28.63
CA THR A 545 -2.00 -0.51 27.65
C THR A 545 -2.09 -1.72 26.71
N ILE A 546 -2.62 -2.86 27.19
CA ILE A 546 -2.95 -4.02 26.35
C ILE A 546 -4.00 -3.63 25.29
N ALA A 547 -5.11 -3.02 25.72
CA ALA A 547 -6.17 -2.58 24.81
C ALA A 547 -5.66 -1.53 23.81
N SER A 548 -4.82 -0.60 24.26
CA SER A 548 -4.18 0.41 23.40
C SER A 548 -3.28 -0.22 22.34
N ALA A 549 -2.41 -1.18 22.71
CA ALA A 549 -1.55 -1.88 21.75
C ALA A 549 -2.35 -2.64 20.68
N LEU A 550 -3.46 -3.28 21.07
CA LEU A 550 -4.40 -3.94 20.14
C LEU A 550 -5.08 -2.92 19.22
N ARG A 551 -5.54 -1.79 19.77
CA ARG A 551 -6.15 -0.69 19.00
C ARG A 551 -5.19 -0.10 17.97
N GLN A 552 -3.91 0.05 18.31
CA GLN A 552 -2.89 0.51 17.37
C GLN A 552 -2.71 -0.46 16.19
N ALA A 553 -2.75 -1.77 16.42
CA ALA A 553 -2.76 -2.75 15.34
C ALA A 553 -3.99 -2.61 14.44
N VAL A 554 -5.16 -2.36 15.04
CA VAL A 554 -6.42 -2.11 14.30
C VAL A 554 -6.33 -0.86 13.43
N LEU A 555 -5.97 0.29 13.99
CA LEU A 555 -5.84 1.53 13.23
C LEU A 555 -4.76 1.43 12.16
N ARG A 556 -3.67 0.69 12.42
CA ARG A 556 -2.56 0.57 11.47
C ARG A 556 -2.86 -0.38 10.32
N PHE A 557 -3.51 -1.51 10.55
CA PHE A 557 -3.62 -2.59 9.55
C PHE A 557 -5.06 -3.09 9.31
N GLY A 558 -6.04 -2.52 10.00
CA GLY A 558 -7.44 -2.93 9.99
C GLY A 558 -7.76 -4.08 10.93
N GLY A 559 -6.79 -4.58 11.70
CA GLY A 559 -6.95 -5.73 12.58
C GLY A 559 -5.68 -6.55 12.75
N PHE A 560 -5.79 -7.70 13.40
CA PHE A 560 -4.70 -8.67 13.54
C PHE A 560 -5.16 -10.12 13.43
N ASP A 561 -4.24 -11.02 13.11
CA ASP A 561 -4.53 -12.45 12.86
C ASP A 561 -3.71 -13.37 13.76
N ILE A 562 -2.54 -12.90 14.22
CA ILE A 562 -1.59 -13.64 15.03
C ILE A 562 -1.29 -12.82 16.30
N VAL A 563 -1.39 -13.43 17.47
CA VAL A 563 -0.94 -12.84 18.74
C VAL A 563 0.15 -13.72 19.32
N VAL A 564 1.33 -13.17 19.56
CA VAL A 564 2.44 -13.87 20.20
C VAL A 564 2.81 -13.13 21.47
N ASN A 565 2.81 -13.83 22.60
CA ASN A 565 3.37 -13.28 23.83
C ASN A 565 4.63 -14.05 24.27
N THR A 566 5.77 -13.36 24.21
CA THR A 566 7.06 -13.83 24.74
C THR A 566 7.47 -13.09 26.02
N ALA A 567 6.77 -12.02 26.40
CA ALA A 567 7.06 -11.27 27.61
C ALA A 567 6.68 -12.08 28.86
N ALA A 568 7.63 -12.12 29.80
CA ALA A 568 7.47 -12.74 31.11
C ALA A 568 8.50 -12.15 32.07
N ILE A 569 8.24 -12.28 33.37
CA ILE A 569 9.24 -11.98 34.40
C ILE A 569 9.73 -13.25 35.07
N TYR A 570 11.01 -13.26 35.41
CA TYR A 570 11.61 -14.22 36.32
C TYR A 570 12.08 -13.43 37.55
N PRO A 571 11.39 -13.52 38.70
CA PRO A 571 11.82 -12.82 39.89
C PRO A 571 13.21 -13.28 40.33
N THR A 572 14.09 -12.32 40.63
CA THR A 572 15.41 -12.63 41.19
C THR A 572 15.23 -13.14 42.62
N PRO A 573 15.84 -14.28 43.00
CA PRO A 573 15.81 -14.74 44.38
C PRO A 573 16.51 -13.73 45.29
N ASP A 574 15.77 -13.18 46.25
CA ASP A 574 16.24 -12.22 47.24
C ASP A 574 15.69 -12.64 48.62
N PRO A 575 16.57 -13.02 49.57
CA PRO A 575 16.14 -13.44 50.92
C PRO A 575 15.38 -12.36 51.70
N ASP A 576 15.59 -11.10 51.36
CA ASP A 576 14.99 -9.95 52.05
C ASP A 576 13.72 -9.44 51.32
N ALA A 577 13.38 -10.00 50.16
CA ALA A 577 12.21 -9.59 49.39
C ALA A 577 10.89 -10.05 50.02
N ASN A 578 9.85 -9.23 49.88
CA ASN A 578 8.50 -9.60 50.26
C ASN A 578 7.96 -10.70 49.35
N VAL A 579 7.83 -11.91 49.91
CA VAL A 579 7.37 -13.10 49.18
C VAL A 579 5.99 -12.91 48.55
N GLU A 580 5.05 -12.25 49.23
CA GLU A 580 3.70 -12.03 48.72
C GLU A 580 3.70 -11.11 47.49
N GLU A 581 4.54 -10.07 47.51
CA GLU A 581 4.68 -9.14 46.39
C GLU A 581 5.33 -9.83 45.18
N VAL A 582 6.43 -10.56 45.41
CA VAL A 582 7.13 -11.33 44.38
C VAL A 582 6.19 -12.35 43.73
N TRP A 583 5.44 -13.07 44.55
CA TRP A 583 4.48 -14.08 44.11
C TRP A 583 3.35 -13.46 43.29
N SER A 584 2.71 -12.43 43.84
CA SER A 584 1.58 -11.74 43.19
C SER A 584 2.01 -11.14 41.85
N ARG A 585 3.19 -10.51 41.80
CA ARG A 585 3.73 -9.93 40.58
C ARG A 585 4.04 -10.99 39.51
N ALA A 586 4.62 -12.12 39.90
CA ALA A 586 4.90 -13.23 38.97
C ALA A 586 3.63 -13.79 38.36
N LEU A 587 2.60 -14.07 39.17
CA LEU A 587 1.30 -14.54 38.66
C LEU A 587 0.58 -13.48 37.83
N GLN A 588 0.62 -12.21 38.26
CA GLN A 588 0.00 -11.12 37.53
C GLN A 588 0.53 -11.04 36.10
N ILE A 589 1.86 -10.93 35.93
CA ILE A 589 2.47 -10.76 34.61
C ILE A 589 2.46 -12.06 33.78
N ASN A 590 2.83 -13.20 34.38
CA ASN A 590 3.03 -14.43 33.61
C ASN A 590 1.71 -15.16 33.32
N VAL A 591 0.63 -14.91 34.09
CA VAL A 591 -0.65 -15.62 33.98
C VAL A 591 -1.81 -14.67 33.72
N THR A 592 -2.13 -13.79 34.68
CA THR A 592 -3.32 -12.93 34.60
C THR A 592 -3.30 -12.04 33.36
N SER A 593 -2.16 -11.42 33.05
CA SER A 593 -2.01 -10.59 31.85
C SER A 593 -2.25 -11.34 30.54
N ASN A 594 -1.95 -12.65 30.47
CA ASN A 594 -2.23 -13.47 29.30
C ASN A 594 -3.73 -13.72 29.12
N TYR A 595 -4.47 -13.92 30.23
CA TYR A 595 -5.94 -14.02 30.17
C TYR A 595 -6.55 -12.69 29.72
N VAL A 596 -6.10 -11.57 30.30
CA VAL A 596 -6.57 -10.22 29.91
C VAL A 596 -6.27 -9.93 28.44
N LEU A 597 -5.05 -10.25 27.98
CA LEU A 597 -4.68 -10.15 26.56
C LEU A 597 -5.63 -10.96 25.67
N ALA A 598 -5.92 -12.21 26.05
CA ALA A 598 -6.79 -13.08 25.28
C ALA A 598 -8.23 -12.55 25.23
N GLU A 599 -8.75 -12.03 26.35
CA GLU A 599 -10.06 -11.42 26.44
C GLU A 599 -10.19 -10.17 25.56
N GLU A 600 -9.23 -9.23 25.64
CA GLU A 600 -9.24 -8.03 24.81
C GLU A 600 -9.03 -8.35 23.33
N ALA A 601 -8.11 -9.27 23.00
CA ALA A 601 -7.88 -9.69 21.63
C ALA A 601 -9.12 -10.37 21.03
N ALA A 602 -9.83 -11.19 21.82
CA ALA A 602 -11.04 -11.87 21.39
C ALA A 602 -12.16 -10.91 20.99
N LYS A 603 -12.27 -9.72 21.59
CA LYS A 603 -13.26 -8.71 21.18
C LYS A 603 -13.02 -8.27 19.74
N VAL A 604 -11.78 -7.91 19.40
CA VAL A 604 -11.39 -7.50 18.04
C VAL A 604 -11.53 -8.66 17.05
N LEU A 605 -11.05 -9.84 17.41
CA LEU A 605 -11.06 -11.00 16.52
C LEU A 605 -12.48 -11.50 16.21
N LYS A 606 -13.41 -11.40 17.17
CA LYS A 606 -14.84 -11.67 16.95
C LYS A 606 -15.45 -10.70 15.96
N GLU A 607 -15.12 -9.40 16.07
CA GLU A 607 -15.57 -8.39 15.11
C GLU A 607 -15.02 -8.65 13.70
N GLN A 608 -13.76 -9.10 13.59
CA GLN A 608 -13.20 -9.50 12.29
C GLN A 608 -13.88 -10.72 11.69
N GLY A 609 -14.30 -11.68 12.52
CA GLY A 609 -14.85 -12.95 12.04
C GLY A 609 -13.85 -13.80 11.23
N LEU A 610 -12.56 -13.50 11.31
CA LEU A 610 -11.50 -14.24 10.62
C LEU A 610 -10.81 -15.23 11.56
N PRO A 611 -10.44 -16.44 11.09
CA PRO A 611 -9.64 -17.38 11.89
C PRO A 611 -8.36 -16.71 12.39
N ALA A 612 -8.01 -16.96 13.65
CA ALA A 612 -6.84 -16.36 14.27
C ALA A 612 -6.08 -17.37 15.12
N THR A 613 -4.87 -17.00 15.52
CA THR A 613 -4.00 -17.83 16.36
C THR A 613 -3.31 -17.03 17.43
N MET A 614 -3.16 -17.64 18.59
CA MET A 614 -2.45 -17.11 19.75
C MET A 614 -1.38 -18.10 20.19
N VAL A 615 -0.15 -17.61 20.36
CA VAL A 615 0.98 -18.41 20.82
C VAL A 615 1.55 -17.79 22.09
N LEU A 616 1.46 -18.53 23.20
CA LEU A 616 1.89 -18.07 24.53
C LEU A 616 3.16 -18.81 24.96
N THR A 617 4.12 -18.07 25.53
CA THR A 617 5.42 -18.64 25.92
C THR A 617 5.41 -19.12 27.37
N SER A 618 5.48 -20.43 27.55
CA SER A 618 5.64 -21.10 28.84
C SER A 618 7.12 -21.33 29.18
N SER A 619 7.46 -22.45 29.82
CA SER A 619 8.82 -22.91 30.11
C SER A 619 8.82 -24.39 30.47
N ALA A 620 9.95 -25.08 30.26
CA ALA A 620 10.20 -26.41 30.83
C ALA A 620 10.04 -26.43 32.37
N ASN A 621 10.24 -25.29 33.05
CA ASN A 621 9.98 -25.14 34.49
C ASN A 621 8.52 -25.37 34.90
N ALA A 622 7.58 -25.36 33.94
CA ALA A 622 6.20 -25.75 34.20
C ALA A 622 6.07 -27.21 34.66
N ILE A 623 7.07 -28.04 34.33
CA ILE A 623 7.12 -29.48 34.63
C ILE A 623 8.32 -29.80 35.53
N VAL A 624 9.44 -29.09 35.35
CA VAL A 624 10.69 -29.33 36.09
C VAL A 624 10.85 -28.28 37.20
N PRO A 625 10.53 -28.62 38.47
CA PRO A 625 10.67 -27.68 39.57
C PRO A 625 12.14 -27.38 39.89
N LYS A 626 12.45 -26.14 40.27
CA LYS A 626 13.78 -25.72 40.71
C LYS A 626 13.69 -24.98 42.04
N ARG A 627 14.70 -25.18 42.88
CA ARG A 627 14.82 -24.49 44.18
C ARG A 627 15.01 -22.98 43.95
N GLY A 628 14.20 -22.16 44.60
CA GLY A 628 14.30 -20.70 44.54
C GLY A 628 13.64 -20.07 43.30
N SER A 629 12.76 -20.81 42.61
CA SER A 629 11.96 -20.29 41.49
C SER A 629 10.47 -20.60 41.64
N GLU A 630 10.01 -20.82 42.86
CA GLU A 630 8.67 -21.32 43.19
C GLU A 630 7.58 -20.48 42.50
N ALA A 631 7.62 -19.15 42.63
CA ALA A 631 6.65 -18.25 42.00
C ALA A 631 6.68 -18.33 40.46
N TYR A 632 7.87 -18.46 39.86
CA TYR A 632 8.04 -18.59 38.42
C TYR A 632 7.52 -19.94 37.91
N ASP A 633 7.94 -21.04 38.54
CA ASP A 633 7.59 -22.41 38.14
C ASP A 633 6.08 -22.63 38.23
N VAL A 634 5.46 -22.16 39.32
CA VAL A 634 4.00 -22.19 39.49
C VAL A 634 3.30 -21.35 38.43
N SER A 635 3.81 -20.15 38.12
CA SER A 635 3.23 -19.32 37.05
C SER A 635 3.32 -20.01 35.68
N LYS A 636 4.39 -20.78 35.41
CA LYS A 636 4.57 -21.51 34.15
C LYS A 636 3.74 -22.80 34.08
N ALA A 637 3.49 -23.46 35.21
CA ALA A 637 2.49 -24.52 35.28
C ALA A 637 1.06 -23.97 35.04
N ALA A 638 0.74 -22.82 35.63
CA ALA A 638 -0.56 -22.17 35.47
C ALA A 638 -0.82 -21.71 34.03
N ILE A 639 0.14 -21.07 33.36
CA ILE A 639 -0.03 -20.66 31.94
C ILE A 639 -0.22 -21.87 31.01
N ASN A 640 0.39 -23.02 31.29
CA ASN A 640 0.15 -24.26 30.52
C ASN A 640 -1.31 -24.73 30.61
N HIS A 641 -1.94 -24.60 31.77
CA HIS A 641 -3.36 -24.92 31.89
C HIS A 641 -4.22 -23.82 31.26
N LEU A 642 -3.88 -22.55 31.47
CA LEU A 642 -4.57 -21.42 30.84
C LEU A 642 -4.59 -21.51 29.31
N ILE A 643 -3.51 -21.96 28.67
CA ILE A 643 -3.48 -22.20 27.21
C ILE A 643 -4.59 -23.16 26.77
N ARG A 644 -4.86 -24.21 27.56
CA ARG A 644 -5.91 -25.21 27.26
C ARG A 644 -7.30 -24.62 27.49
N GLU A 645 -7.49 -23.89 28.58
CA GLU A 645 -8.73 -23.19 28.89
C GLU A 645 -9.07 -22.17 27.80
N LEU A 646 -8.10 -21.36 27.36
CA LEU A 646 -8.28 -20.40 26.28
C LEU A 646 -8.54 -21.07 24.94
N ALA A 647 -7.91 -22.21 24.65
CA ALA A 647 -8.17 -22.98 23.43
C ALA A 647 -9.63 -23.48 23.38
N ILE A 648 -10.19 -23.91 24.52
CA ILE A 648 -11.59 -24.31 24.63
C ILE A 648 -12.52 -23.10 24.51
N GLY A 649 -12.23 -22.03 25.25
CA GLY A 649 -13.11 -20.86 25.35
C GLY A 649 -13.14 -19.96 24.11
N LEU A 650 -12.05 -19.94 23.32
CA LEU A 650 -11.93 -19.09 22.12
C LEU A 650 -12.06 -19.86 20.80
N GLY A 651 -12.01 -21.19 20.84
CA GLY A 651 -12.35 -22.03 19.70
C GLY A 651 -13.83 -21.90 19.31
N PRO A 652 -14.18 -22.11 18.02
CA PRO A 652 -13.32 -22.51 16.91
C PRO A 652 -12.59 -21.34 16.23
N LEU A 653 -12.88 -20.09 16.60
CA LEU A 653 -12.39 -18.91 15.90
C LEU A 653 -10.88 -18.69 16.12
N ILE A 654 -10.40 -18.93 17.34
CA ILE A 654 -9.01 -18.66 17.74
C ILE A 654 -8.37 -19.96 18.21
N ARG A 655 -7.26 -20.34 17.59
CA ARG A 655 -6.40 -21.41 18.11
C ARG A 655 -5.48 -20.83 19.17
N VAL A 656 -5.31 -21.52 20.29
CA VAL A 656 -4.39 -21.08 21.35
C VAL A 656 -3.43 -22.21 21.66
N ASN A 657 -2.14 -21.97 21.44
CA ASN A 657 -1.08 -22.93 21.72
C ASN A 657 0.04 -22.23 22.49
N GLY A 658 1.04 -23.00 22.90
CA GLY A 658 2.25 -22.42 23.45
C GLY A 658 3.50 -23.22 23.11
N ILE A 659 4.61 -22.65 23.54
CA ILE A 659 5.90 -23.34 23.55
C ILE A 659 6.43 -23.39 24.98
N ALA A 660 7.23 -24.41 25.29
CA ALA A 660 7.93 -24.56 26.56
C ALA A 660 9.45 -24.63 26.33
N PRO A 661 10.14 -23.48 26.27
CA PRO A 661 11.58 -23.46 26.18
C PRO A 661 12.24 -23.97 27.45
N ALA A 662 13.39 -24.62 27.33
CA ALA A 662 14.33 -24.71 28.44
C ALA A 662 15.19 -23.42 28.52
N THR A 663 16.47 -23.54 28.88
CA THR A 663 17.30 -22.37 29.16
C THR A 663 17.80 -21.71 27.86
N VAL A 664 17.21 -20.57 27.51
CA VAL A 664 17.62 -19.69 26.41
C VAL A 664 18.36 -18.47 26.98
N ILE A 665 19.66 -18.37 26.70
CA ILE A 665 20.53 -17.35 27.32
C ILE A 665 20.88 -16.22 26.36
N GLU A 666 21.12 -16.55 25.09
CA GLU A 666 21.52 -15.57 24.08
C GLU A 666 20.49 -14.43 23.96
N GLY A 667 20.97 -13.19 24.05
CA GLY A 667 20.14 -11.98 23.94
C GLY A 667 19.04 -11.84 25.01
N SER A 668 19.03 -12.66 26.06
CA SER A 668 17.96 -12.67 27.05
C SER A 668 18.18 -11.63 28.15
N ALA A 669 17.19 -10.75 28.35
CA ALA A 669 17.16 -9.81 29.47
C ALA A 669 17.11 -10.52 30.84
N MET A 670 16.69 -11.79 30.89
CA MET A 670 16.70 -12.58 32.13
C MET A 670 18.10 -13.03 32.55
N PHE A 671 19.11 -12.93 31.68
CA PHE A 671 20.49 -13.29 31.96
C PHE A 671 21.42 -12.08 31.82
N PRO A 672 21.28 -11.04 32.68
CA PRO A 672 22.24 -9.94 32.73
C PRO A 672 23.61 -10.45 33.19
N ARG A 673 24.67 -9.68 32.87
CA ARG A 673 26.07 -10.07 33.12
C ARG A 673 26.29 -10.59 34.54
N ASP A 674 25.84 -9.87 35.56
CA ASP A 674 26.07 -10.22 36.96
C ASP A 674 25.43 -11.57 37.33
N ARG A 675 24.21 -11.83 36.84
CA ARG A 675 23.53 -13.12 37.03
C ARG A 675 24.28 -14.25 36.32
N VAL A 676 24.81 -14.01 35.12
CA VAL A 676 25.60 -14.99 34.38
C VAL A 676 26.88 -15.32 35.16
N ILE A 677 27.59 -14.32 35.68
CA ILE A 677 28.79 -14.51 36.51
C ILE A 677 28.46 -15.33 37.77
N VAL A 678 27.39 -14.99 38.48
CA VAL A 678 26.94 -15.77 39.66
C VAL A 678 26.64 -17.22 39.29
N ALA A 679 25.98 -17.46 38.15
CA ALA A 679 25.70 -18.80 37.67
C ALA A 679 26.98 -19.57 37.28
N LEU A 680 27.93 -18.93 36.58
CA LEU A 680 29.21 -19.52 36.22
C LEU A 680 30.01 -19.92 37.46
N LYS A 681 30.07 -19.06 38.49
CA LYS A 681 30.69 -19.36 39.80
C LYS A 681 30.00 -20.54 40.48
N LYS A 682 28.66 -20.53 40.54
CA LYS A 682 27.85 -21.61 41.14
C LYS A 682 28.12 -22.97 40.49
N TYR A 683 28.34 -23.02 39.18
CA TYR A 683 28.58 -24.27 38.44
C TYR A 683 30.06 -24.59 38.23
N GLY A 684 30.99 -23.80 38.78
CA GLY A 684 32.42 -24.03 38.64
C GLY A 684 32.94 -23.91 37.20
N ILE A 685 32.29 -23.08 36.38
CA ILE A 685 32.67 -22.88 34.97
C ILE A 685 33.76 -21.82 34.89
N ALA A 686 34.90 -22.17 34.26
CA ALA A 686 36.04 -21.27 34.13
C ALA A 686 35.69 -20.01 33.31
N HIS A 687 35.88 -18.84 33.92
CA HIS A 687 35.65 -17.54 33.31
C HIS A 687 36.58 -16.48 33.92
N THR A 688 36.82 -15.41 33.18
CA THR A 688 37.53 -14.23 33.65
C THR A 688 36.64 -12.98 33.54
N GLU A 689 36.91 -11.95 34.35
CA GLU A 689 36.05 -10.76 34.43
C GLU A 689 36.16 -9.83 33.21
N ASP A 690 37.21 -9.97 32.41
CA ASP A 690 37.46 -9.23 31.16
C ASP A 690 36.69 -9.80 29.95
N GLU A 691 36.15 -11.02 30.06
CA GLU A 691 35.36 -11.61 28.98
C GLU A 691 34.10 -10.79 28.66
N SER A 692 33.74 -10.71 27.38
CA SER A 692 32.50 -10.07 26.95
C SER A 692 31.28 -10.79 27.55
N THR A 693 30.19 -10.06 27.75
CA THR A 693 28.94 -10.65 28.29
C THR A 693 28.44 -11.80 27.41
N GLU A 694 28.59 -11.70 26.09
CA GLU A 694 28.20 -12.78 25.17
C GLU A 694 29.12 -14.01 25.28
N SER A 695 30.43 -13.84 25.51
CA SER A 695 31.33 -14.98 25.79
C SER A 695 30.88 -15.73 27.05
N LEU A 696 30.62 -15.00 28.13
CA LEU A 696 30.15 -15.57 29.40
C LEU A 696 28.79 -16.28 29.23
N ARG A 697 27.87 -15.68 28.49
CA ARG A 697 26.57 -16.27 28.12
C ARG A 697 26.75 -17.56 27.33
N GLY A 698 27.66 -17.58 26.35
CA GLY A 698 27.98 -18.75 25.54
C GLY A 698 28.49 -19.92 26.38
N LYS A 699 29.40 -19.67 27.33
CA LYS A 699 29.90 -20.69 28.27
C LYS A 699 28.78 -21.29 29.11
N LEU A 700 27.90 -20.44 29.65
CA LEU A 700 26.77 -20.89 30.45
C LEU A 700 25.77 -21.68 29.59
N ALA A 701 25.52 -21.27 28.35
CA ALA A 701 24.66 -21.97 27.41
C ALA A 701 25.21 -23.35 27.05
N ALA A 702 26.51 -23.47 26.78
CA ALA A 702 27.17 -24.75 26.53
C ALA A 702 27.08 -25.71 27.72
N PHE A 703 27.14 -25.18 28.96
CA PHE A 703 26.94 -26.00 30.16
C PHE A 703 25.52 -26.56 30.25
N TYR A 704 24.49 -25.72 30.03
CA TYR A 704 23.11 -26.19 30.05
C TYR A 704 22.80 -27.16 28.90
N ALA A 705 23.37 -26.95 27.72
CA ALA A 705 23.25 -27.85 26.57
C ALA A 705 23.70 -29.28 26.90
N ARG A 706 24.77 -29.46 27.70
CA ARG A 706 25.22 -30.80 28.13
C ARG A 706 24.21 -31.58 28.97
N ARG A 707 23.18 -30.92 29.51
CA ARG A 707 22.11 -31.53 30.31
C ARG A 707 20.91 -31.96 29.47
N THR A 708 20.88 -31.62 28.19
CA THR A 708 19.83 -31.99 27.25
C THR A 708 20.33 -33.10 26.32
N ILE A 709 19.42 -33.86 25.71
CA ILE A 709 19.78 -34.99 24.83
C ILE A 709 20.49 -34.52 23.56
N THR A 710 20.12 -33.37 22.99
CA THR A 710 20.74 -32.88 21.75
C THR A 710 22.16 -32.37 21.95
N HIS A 711 22.56 -32.05 23.18
CA HIS A 711 23.84 -31.43 23.51
C HIS A 711 24.11 -30.11 22.75
N GLN A 712 23.05 -29.45 22.26
CA GLN A 712 23.13 -28.17 21.57
C GLN A 712 22.48 -27.07 22.42
N PRO A 713 23.06 -25.86 22.47
CA PRO A 713 22.39 -24.70 23.03
C PRO A 713 21.06 -24.43 22.32
N ILE A 714 20.04 -24.05 23.08
CA ILE A 714 18.75 -23.62 22.53
C ILE A 714 18.84 -22.12 22.29
N LEU A 715 18.62 -21.72 21.05
CA LEU A 715 18.70 -20.34 20.61
C LEU A 715 17.31 -19.69 20.53
N PRO A 716 17.23 -18.35 20.57
CA PRO A 716 15.98 -17.63 20.29
C PRO A 716 15.31 -18.07 18.98
N ARG A 717 16.12 -18.38 17.96
CA ARG A 717 15.67 -18.85 16.65
C ARG A 717 14.95 -20.18 16.70
N ASP A 718 15.36 -21.10 17.57
CA ASP A 718 14.70 -22.40 17.71
C ASP A 718 13.28 -22.24 18.29
N CYS A 719 13.15 -21.33 19.26
CA CYS A 719 11.85 -20.97 19.84
C CYS A 719 10.97 -20.25 18.82
N ALA A 720 11.54 -19.30 18.07
CA ALA A 720 10.83 -18.57 17.03
C ALA A 720 10.34 -19.48 15.90
N ASN A 721 11.13 -20.49 15.50
CA ASN A 721 10.70 -21.49 14.51
C ASN A 721 9.41 -22.21 14.95
N ALA A 722 9.35 -22.66 16.21
CA ALA A 722 8.16 -23.33 16.76
C ALA A 722 6.96 -22.37 16.87
N ILE A 723 7.19 -21.12 17.30
CA ILE A 723 6.15 -20.10 17.36
C ILE A 723 5.59 -19.81 15.97
N CYS A 724 6.45 -19.59 14.97
CA CYS A 724 6.02 -19.31 13.61
C CYS A 724 5.26 -20.49 12.98
N TRP A 725 5.63 -21.74 13.28
CA TRP A 725 4.85 -22.90 12.88
C TRP A 725 3.44 -22.93 13.52
N LEU A 726 3.35 -22.67 14.83
CA LEU A 726 2.06 -22.54 15.54
C LEU A 726 1.21 -21.36 15.03
N ALA A 727 1.86 -20.29 14.57
CA ALA A 727 1.23 -19.12 13.99
C ALA A 727 0.79 -19.32 12.52
N GLY A 728 1.46 -20.22 11.79
CA GLY A 728 1.18 -20.54 10.40
C GLY A 728 -0.04 -21.44 10.19
N ASP A 729 -0.40 -21.65 8.93
CA ASP A 729 -1.53 -22.51 8.54
C ASP A 729 -1.18 -24.01 8.61
N ASP A 730 0.10 -24.35 8.63
CA ASP A 730 0.58 -25.74 8.79
C ASP A 730 0.14 -26.38 10.11
N SER A 731 -0.19 -25.57 11.12
CA SER A 731 -0.73 -26.00 12.41
C SER A 731 -2.23 -25.73 12.57
N ALA A 732 -2.97 -25.51 11.47
CA ALA A 732 -4.40 -25.13 11.51
C ALA A 732 -5.32 -26.13 12.24
N LYS A 733 -4.85 -27.37 12.50
CA LYS A 733 -5.58 -28.42 13.23
C LYS A 733 -5.05 -28.66 14.65
N THR A 734 -4.19 -27.78 15.15
CA THR A 734 -3.57 -27.87 16.48
C THR A 734 -4.02 -26.68 17.35
N THR A 735 -4.62 -26.99 18.50
CA THR A 735 -5.00 -26.02 19.54
C THR A 735 -4.91 -26.68 20.92
N GLY A 736 -4.67 -25.89 21.97
CA GLY A 736 -4.48 -26.36 23.35
C GLY A 736 -3.15 -27.07 23.61
N HIS A 737 -2.23 -27.06 22.64
CA HIS A 737 -0.96 -27.78 22.73
C HIS A 737 0.19 -26.90 23.21
N VAL A 738 1.16 -27.49 23.90
CA VAL A 738 2.39 -26.83 24.33
C VAL A 738 3.58 -27.62 23.81
N ILE A 739 4.34 -27.03 22.87
CA ILE A 739 5.49 -27.68 22.22
C ILE A 739 6.75 -27.49 23.07
N PRO A 740 7.46 -28.55 23.46
CA PRO A 740 8.77 -28.42 24.09
C PRO A 740 9.81 -27.90 23.10
N VAL A 741 10.58 -26.89 23.51
CA VAL A 741 11.77 -26.41 22.80
C VAL A 741 12.93 -26.44 23.80
N ASP A 742 13.30 -27.65 24.21
CA ASP A 742 14.11 -27.90 25.41
C ASP A 742 15.37 -28.74 25.17
N GLY A 743 15.68 -29.04 23.90
CA GLY A 743 16.82 -29.90 23.54
C GLY A 743 16.66 -31.35 23.97
N GLY A 744 15.43 -31.78 24.31
CA GLY A 744 15.15 -33.08 24.89
C GLY A 744 15.57 -33.15 26.35
N LEU A 745 15.05 -32.26 27.20
CA LEU A 745 15.30 -32.31 28.64
C LEU A 745 14.49 -33.47 29.27
N PRO A 746 15.11 -34.58 29.71
CA PRO A 746 14.36 -35.79 30.08
C PRO A 746 13.38 -35.57 31.24
N GLU A 747 13.70 -34.68 32.17
CA GLU A 747 12.84 -34.34 33.30
C GLU A 747 11.57 -33.60 32.88
N ALA A 748 11.56 -32.98 31.70
CA ALA A 748 10.43 -32.23 31.16
C ALA A 748 9.50 -33.07 30.25
N PHE A 749 9.81 -34.36 30.04
CA PHE A 749 9.00 -35.22 29.19
C PHE A 749 7.58 -35.39 29.74
N LEU A 750 6.61 -34.83 29.01
CA LEU A 750 5.19 -35.03 29.27
C LEU A 750 4.82 -36.49 29.02
N ARG A 751 4.07 -37.09 29.96
CA ARG A 751 3.60 -38.47 29.90
C ARG A 751 2.10 -38.54 29.77
#